data_AF-A0A672Z574-F1
#
_entry.id   AF-A0A672Z574-F1
#
_cell.length_a   1.000
_cell.length_b   1.000
_cell.length_c   1.000
_cell.angle_alpha   90.00
_cell.angle_beta   90.00
_cell.angle_gamma   90.00
#
_symmetry.space_group_name_H-M   'P 1'
#
loop_
_entity.id
_entity.type
_entity.pdbx_description
1 polymer ?
#
loop_
_entity_poly.entity_id
_entity_poly.type
_entity_poly.pdbx_seq_one_letter_code
_entity_poly.pdbx_strand_id
1 'polypeptide(L)'
;MELWRQCAMWLIDCRVLPENHRVTWDSAQVCDLAQALRDGVLLCQLLNNLLPQAVNLREINLRPQMSQFLCLKNIRTFLGVCQEKFHLKKSELFEAFDLFDVRDFAKVIETLSILSHSSIALQRGLQPFPLEGCTPDEEIYSGLSDQIDDTVDEDDDLYDCVEDEENEGDEIYEDLMRTDEQPEAQQKTGVDKRECCLQEIRQTEEKYSETLQSILQHFMRPLERFLQAQDIESIFINIEDLANTHRKLLEEVRMSILNFGAKTLYQVFLDYKERLLLYGRYCSQVEAATKHLDKLSNVREDIRMKLEECSNRANSGRFSLRDLLMVPMQRVLKYHLLLQELVKHTTDPTDKDNLRTALDAMRDLAQCVNEVKRDNEIIRQITSFQLSIENMTHSLAHYGRPKIDGELKICSSEKKSKQDRYAFLFDKAMFVCKKKSGETFELKEIIELQHYQIRDESAGEKDNKKWSYLFLLLDCYGRCGYDLFFKTRELKKKWLEQFEMALSNMCPENSTANNHDFQMHNFEETTSCKACSMLLRGIFFQGYRCTRCKMAAHKECLGRVPACGRNSDHSATIRKNKTRSSGHASVGFPKMEVCQEYYGLPPPPVGFGQPLHLSKGDIIELTKAEVDLPWWEGRNLTVGQIGWFPCNKVQPYVSRQTSDLSGYSWFAGTMDRTAAKNLLMSRSDGTFLVRQKDGGEFAISIKFNMDIRHIKITSAEGLYRINDKKAFRGLVEMIQFYQQNSLKEYFKDVDTTLRIPYKQPEQSNSPNNTPNSTPGGSMRSFGVARARYDFSARDRSELSLREGDTIKILSRKGHSGWWKGEVYGRVGLFPANYVEEDYSDYC
;
A
#
# COMPACT_ATOMS: atom_id res chain seq x y z
N MET A 1 7.07 18.21 51.41
CA MET A 1 6.26 17.54 50.37
C MET A 1 7.17 16.53 49.69
N GLU A 2 6.75 15.27 49.61
CA GLU A 2 7.55 14.20 48.98
C GLU A 2 7.91 14.56 47.53
N LEU A 3 9.06 14.06 47.05
CA LEU A 3 9.61 14.44 45.76
C LEU A 3 8.66 14.10 44.59
N TRP A 4 8.03 12.93 44.63
CA TRP A 4 7.06 12.51 43.60
C TRP A 4 5.81 13.40 43.58
N ARG A 5 5.37 13.94 44.73
CA ARG A 5 4.26 14.90 44.79
C ARG A 5 4.65 16.24 44.17
N GLN A 6 5.88 16.70 44.36
CA GLN A 6 6.38 17.89 43.66
C GLN A 6 6.46 17.65 42.14
N CYS A 7 6.88 16.45 41.72
CA CYS A 7 6.83 16.06 40.31
C CYS A 7 5.39 16.08 39.76
N ALA A 8 4.42 15.54 40.49
CA ALA A 8 3.01 15.56 40.09
C ALA A 8 2.47 16.99 39.93
N MET A 9 2.78 17.88 40.88
CA MET A 9 2.42 19.30 40.78
C MET A 9 3.06 19.97 39.55
N TRP A 10 4.35 19.71 39.30
CA TRP A 10 5.03 20.25 38.13
C TRP A 10 4.42 19.76 36.80
N LEU A 11 3.97 18.50 36.74
CA LEU A 11 3.27 17.96 35.57
C LEU A 11 1.90 18.64 35.35
N ILE A 12 1.20 19.02 36.41
CA ILE A 12 -0.04 19.81 36.32
C ILE A 12 0.25 21.22 35.82
N ASP A 13 1.28 21.88 36.34
CA ASP A 13 1.72 23.21 35.86
C ASP A 13 2.11 23.16 34.37
N CYS A 14 2.68 22.04 33.93
CA CYS A 14 2.98 21.78 32.53
C CYS A 14 1.75 21.41 31.68
N ARG A 15 0.55 21.36 32.25
CA ARG A 15 -0.72 20.93 31.61
C ARG A 15 -0.67 19.50 31.06
N VAL A 16 0.00 18.59 31.78
CA VAL A 16 0.13 17.17 31.40
C VAL A 16 -0.81 16.28 32.23
N LEU A 17 -1.19 16.73 33.42
CA LEU A 17 -2.16 16.06 34.27
C LEU A 17 -3.29 17.04 34.61
N PRO A 18 -4.56 16.58 34.65
CA PRO A 18 -5.67 17.40 35.13
C PRO A 18 -5.47 17.83 36.59
N GLU A 19 -5.91 19.05 36.94
CA GLU A 19 -5.80 19.58 38.32
C GLU A 19 -6.53 18.69 39.35
N ASN A 20 -7.61 18.04 38.93
CA ASN A 20 -8.45 17.16 39.75
C ASN A 20 -8.05 15.67 39.69
N HIS A 21 -6.94 15.32 39.03
CA HIS A 21 -6.50 13.93 38.86
C HIS A 21 -6.17 13.25 40.21
N ARG A 22 -6.41 11.94 40.32
CA ARG A 22 -6.26 11.16 41.58
C ARG A 22 -4.91 11.31 42.29
N VAL A 23 -3.84 11.58 41.53
CA VAL A 23 -2.48 11.83 42.07
C VAL A 23 -2.37 13.08 42.95
N THR A 24 -3.35 13.98 42.90
CA THR A 24 -3.40 15.19 43.74
C THR A 24 -4.11 14.96 45.07
N TRP A 25 -4.79 13.83 45.24
CA TRP A 25 -5.55 13.54 46.46
C TRP A 25 -4.61 13.31 47.65
N ASP A 26 -5.10 13.59 48.86
CA ASP A 26 -4.34 13.35 50.09
C ASP A 26 -3.98 11.86 50.26
N SER A 27 -4.88 10.97 49.83
CA SER A 27 -4.70 9.51 49.87
C SER A 27 -3.82 8.94 48.75
N ALA A 28 -3.36 9.78 47.80
CA ALA A 28 -2.59 9.33 46.66
C ALA A 28 -1.25 8.72 47.09
N GLN A 29 -0.85 7.67 46.37
CA GLN A 29 0.42 6.97 46.54
C GLN A 29 1.30 7.20 45.31
N VAL A 30 2.61 6.97 45.47
CA VAL A 30 3.56 7.08 44.36
C VAL A 30 3.24 6.12 43.20
N CYS A 31 2.55 5.00 43.48
CA CYS A 31 2.07 4.07 42.45
C CYS A 31 1.06 4.71 41.50
N ASP A 32 0.22 5.64 41.96
CA ASP A 32 -0.76 6.34 41.12
C ASP A 32 -0.06 7.19 40.04
N LEU A 33 1.03 7.87 40.43
CA LEU A 33 1.86 8.64 39.51
C LEU A 33 2.62 7.71 38.55
N ALA A 34 3.18 6.61 39.06
CA ALA A 34 3.88 5.65 38.24
C ALA A 34 2.97 5.05 37.16
N GLN A 35 1.69 4.79 37.49
CA GLN A 35 0.70 4.32 36.54
C GLN A 35 0.35 5.35 35.48
N ALA A 36 0.10 6.60 35.88
CA ALA A 36 -0.23 7.67 34.94
C ALA A 36 0.87 7.87 33.89
N LEU A 37 2.15 7.68 34.27
CA LEU A 37 3.29 7.83 33.36
C LEU A 37 3.68 6.55 32.62
N ARG A 38 3.16 5.38 33.03
CA ARG A 38 3.69 4.04 32.71
C ARG A 38 3.73 3.73 31.22
N ASP A 39 2.82 4.32 30.45
CA ASP A 39 2.67 4.06 29.02
C ASP A 39 3.47 5.01 28.12
N GLY A 40 4.11 6.02 28.72
CA GLY A 40 4.92 7.04 28.05
C GLY A 40 4.15 8.09 27.25
N VAL A 41 2.82 8.07 27.19
CA VAL A 41 2.02 9.04 26.41
C VAL A 41 2.12 10.43 27.03
N LEU A 42 1.82 10.55 28.34
CA LEU A 42 1.91 11.81 29.07
C LEU A 42 3.34 12.38 29.08
N LEU A 43 4.35 11.51 29.11
CA LEU A 43 5.75 11.93 29.01
C LEU A 43 6.07 12.54 27.64
N CYS A 44 5.53 12.00 26.56
CA CYS A 44 5.70 12.59 25.24
C CYS A 44 4.93 13.92 25.13
N GLN A 45 3.72 14.00 25.71
CA GLN A 45 2.95 15.23 25.76
C GLN A 45 3.66 16.34 26.54
N LEU A 46 4.30 15.99 27.68
CA LEU A 46 5.13 16.92 28.45
C LEU A 46 6.17 17.61 27.57
N LEU A 47 6.88 16.85 26.72
CA LEU A 47 7.91 17.43 25.85
C LEU A 47 7.30 18.41 24.84
N ASN A 48 6.11 18.13 24.28
CA ASN A 48 5.40 19.05 23.41
C ASN A 48 4.91 20.30 24.13
N ASN A 49 4.43 20.16 25.36
CA ASN A 49 4.02 21.27 26.21
C ASN A 49 5.21 22.14 26.66
N LEU A 50 6.43 21.63 26.66
CA LEU A 50 7.65 22.41 26.94
C LEU A 50 8.27 23.01 25.68
N LEU A 51 8.29 22.26 24.58
CA LEU A 51 8.82 22.66 23.30
C LEU A 51 7.85 22.20 22.20
N PRO A 52 7.17 23.13 21.48
CA PRO A 52 6.16 22.74 20.50
C PRO A 52 6.79 21.85 19.42
N GLN A 53 6.09 20.78 19.04
CA GLN A 53 6.56 19.80 18.05
C GLN A 53 7.89 19.12 18.45
N ALA A 54 8.19 19.01 19.74
CA ALA A 54 9.32 18.23 20.24
C ALA A 54 9.18 16.75 19.88
N VAL A 55 7.99 16.18 20.11
CA VAL A 55 7.62 14.81 19.75
C VAL A 55 6.54 14.87 18.67
N ASN A 56 6.73 14.12 17.59
CA ASN A 56 5.66 13.89 16.64
C ASN A 56 4.64 12.93 17.26
N LEU A 57 3.47 13.41 17.67
CA LEU A 57 2.43 12.57 18.31
C LEU A 57 1.97 11.40 17.41
N ARG A 58 2.19 11.50 16.09
CA ARG A 58 1.93 10.42 15.13
C ARG A 58 2.91 9.25 15.18
N GLU A 59 4.06 9.41 15.84
CA GLU A 59 5.09 8.37 15.95
C GLU A 59 4.99 7.54 17.24
N ILE A 60 4.17 8.02 18.17
CA ILE A 60 3.79 7.34 19.41
C ILE A 60 2.38 6.76 19.29
N ASN A 61 2.03 5.84 20.18
CA ASN A 61 0.66 5.32 20.26
C ASN A 61 -0.06 6.04 21.41
N LEU A 62 -1.09 6.82 21.09
CA LEU A 62 -1.84 7.61 22.08
C LEU A 62 -2.70 6.75 23.01
N ARG A 63 -3.16 5.59 22.51
CA ARG A 63 -3.89 4.59 23.32
C ARG A 63 -3.20 3.24 23.20
N PRO A 64 -2.05 3.03 23.89
CA PRO A 64 -1.29 1.79 23.77
C PRO A 64 -1.99 0.59 24.44
N GLN A 65 -3.10 0.80 25.18
CA GLN A 65 -3.89 -0.24 25.85
C GLN A 65 -3.02 -1.16 26.73
N MET A 66 -1.98 -0.58 27.34
CA MET A 66 -0.97 -1.32 28.12
C MET A 66 -0.26 -2.46 27.37
N SER A 67 -0.26 -2.43 26.03
CA SER A 67 0.64 -3.25 25.22
C SER A 67 2.08 -2.93 25.61
N GLN A 68 2.78 -3.91 26.18
CA GLN A 68 4.16 -3.73 26.64
C GLN A 68 5.05 -3.23 25.50
N PHE A 69 4.86 -3.74 24.29
CA PHE A 69 5.58 -3.28 23.12
C PHE A 69 5.34 -1.79 22.81
N LEU A 70 4.09 -1.33 22.78
CA LEU A 70 3.75 0.05 22.42
C LEU A 70 4.16 1.04 23.53
N CYS A 71 3.94 0.70 24.80
CA CYS A 71 4.37 1.52 25.93
C CYS A 71 5.89 1.72 25.92
N LEU A 72 6.67 0.64 25.74
CA LEU A 72 8.13 0.75 25.67
C LEU A 72 8.60 1.58 24.47
N LYS A 73 7.90 1.52 23.33
CA LYS A 73 8.19 2.38 22.19
C LYS A 73 7.99 3.86 22.55
N ASN A 74 6.86 4.23 23.14
CA ASN A 74 6.58 5.60 23.57
C ASN A 74 7.63 6.12 24.56
N ILE A 75 7.96 5.33 25.59
CA ILE A 75 8.97 5.69 26.60
C ILE A 75 10.34 5.91 25.94
N ARG A 76 10.73 5.06 24.99
CA ARG A 76 12.00 5.24 24.24
C ARG A 76 11.98 6.49 23.37
N THR A 77 10.86 6.84 22.75
CA THR A 77 10.70 8.09 22.01
C THR A 77 10.91 9.29 22.92
N PHE A 78 10.28 9.31 24.10
CA PHE A 78 10.51 10.35 25.12
C PHE A 78 12.01 10.49 25.46
N LEU A 79 12.66 9.37 25.81
CA LEU A 79 14.09 9.38 26.19
C LEU A 79 14.99 9.87 25.04
N GLY A 80 14.69 9.49 23.80
CA GLY A 80 15.41 9.95 22.61
C GLY A 80 15.29 11.46 22.41
N VAL A 81 14.09 12.01 22.55
CA VAL A 81 13.85 13.46 22.39
C VAL A 81 14.45 14.27 23.54
N CYS A 82 14.42 13.77 24.78
CA CYS A 82 15.14 14.39 25.89
C CYS A 82 16.64 14.54 25.61
N GLN A 83 17.25 13.52 24.99
CA GLN A 83 18.66 13.57 24.61
C GLN A 83 18.92 14.53 23.44
N GLU A 84 18.08 14.48 22.41
CA GLU A 84 18.28 15.22 21.16
C GLU A 84 17.94 16.72 21.28
N LYS A 85 16.75 17.04 21.82
CA LYS A 85 16.20 18.40 21.83
C LYS A 85 16.36 19.14 23.16
N PHE A 86 16.40 18.40 24.28
CA PHE A 86 16.60 18.98 25.62
C PHE A 86 18.04 18.81 26.13
N HIS A 87 18.89 18.12 25.38
CA HIS A 87 20.33 17.96 25.63
C HIS A 87 20.67 17.29 26.98
N LEU A 88 19.79 16.43 27.49
CA LEU A 88 20.09 15.60 28.67
C LEU A 88 21.18 14.57 28.33
N LYS A 89 22.10 14.35 29.26
CA LYS A 89 23.13 13.31 29.10
C LYS A 89 22.53 11.93 29.33
N LYS A 90 23.12 10.91 28.70
CA LYS A 90 22.69 9.52 28.90
C LYS A 90 22.73 9.05 30.37
N SER A 91 23.62 9.62 31.19
CA SER A 91 23.69 9.34 32.63
C SER A 91 22.53 9.94 33.44
N GLU A 92 21.86 10.95 32.88
CA GLU A 92 20.76 11.70 33.50
C GLU A 92 19.39 11.09 33.10
N LEU A 93 19.39 10.05 32.25
CA LEU A 93 18.21 9.38 31.72
C LEU A 93 18.00 8.00 32.38
N PHE A 94 16.74 7.68 32.66
CA PHE A 94 16.32 6.32 33.03
C PHE A 94 16.27 5.37 31.81
N GLU A 95 16.30 4.06 32.05
CA GLU A 95 16.07 3.04 31.01
C GLU A 95 14.58 2.72 30.91
N ALA A 96 14.08 2.34 29.73
CA ALA A 96 12.63 2.17 29.52
C ALA A 96 11.92 1.21 30.53
N PHE A 97 12.63 0.20 31.05
CA PHE A 97 12.08 -0.72 32.05
C PHE A 97 12.08 -0.14 33.48
N ASP A 98 12.86 0.90 33.75
CA ASP A 98 12.87 1.60 35.04
C ASP A 98 11.50 2.23 35.32
N LEU A 99 10.80 2.65 34.26
CA LEU A 99 9.41 3.12 34.30
C LEU A 99 8.39 1.99 34.07
N PHE A 100 8.48 1.26 32.95
CA PHE A 100 7.42 0.33 32.55
C PHE A 100 7.19 -0.81 33.57
N ASP A 101 8.28 -1.40 34.06
CA ASP A 101 8.27 -2.44 35.11
C ASP A 101 8.47 -1.83 36.51
N VAL A 102 8.55 -0.50 36.61
CA VAL A 102 8.92 0.27 37.81
C VAL A 102 10.14 -0.31 38.55
N ARG A 103 11.21 -0.63 37.79
CA ARG A 103 12.47 -1.18 38.37
C ARG A 103 13.25 -0.15 39.18
N ASP A 104 13.17 1.12 38.77
CA ASP A 104 13.86 2.24 39.39
C ASP A 104 13.08 3.53 39.14
N PHE A 105 11.96 3.69 39.85
CA PHE A 105 11.10 4.86 39.68
C PHE A 105 11.73 6.14 40.23
N ALA A 106 12.65 6.03 41.20
CA ALA A 106 13.42 7.17 41.71
C ALA A 106 14.19 7.86 40.58
N LYS A 107 14.84 7.08 39.72
CA LYS A 107 15.55 7.59 38.55
C LYS A 107 14.65 8.25 37.52
N VAL A 108 13.40 7.80 37.37
CA VAL A 108 12.40 8.47 36.52
C VAL A 108 12.12 9.88 37.06
N ILE A 109 11.88 10.00 38.36
CA ILE A 109 11.65 11.29 39.03
C ILE A 109 12.90 12.18 38.95
N GLU A 110 14.10 11.62 39.07
CA GLU A 110 15.36 12.35 38.89
C GLU A 110 15.50 12.91 37.47
N THR A 111 15.21 12.12 36.43
CA THR A 111 15.20 12.60 35.04
C THR A 111 14.21 13.75 34.84
N LEU A 112 13.00 13.65 35.41
CA LEU A 112 11.99 14.71 35.32
C LEU A 112 12.38 15.98 36.10
N SER A 113 13.05 15.82 37.24
CA SER A 113 13.65 16.92 38.01
C SER A 113 14.69 17.66 37.17
N ILE A 114 15.61 16.94 36.51
CA ILE A 114 16.61 17.51 35.61
C ILE A 114 15.93 18.24 34.44
N LEU A 115 14.90 17.65 33.85
CA LEU A 115 14.12 18.25 32.77
C LEU A 115 13.43 19.56 33.22
N SER A 116 12.92 19.62 34.45
CA SER A 116 12.32 20.84 35.02
C SER A 116 13.32 22.00 35.15
N HIS A 117 14.61 21.68 35.34
CA HIS A 117 15.71 22.65 35.39
C HIS A 117 16.27 23.02 34.01
N SER A 118 15.75 22.43 32.93
CA SER A 118 16.19 22.77 31.59
C SER A 118 15.91 24.25 31.28
N SER A 119 16.78 24.86 30.45
CA SER A 119 16.61 26.26 30.03
C SER A 119 15.26 26.50 29.35
N ILE A 120 14.76 25.51 28.62
CA ILE A 120 13.46 25.54 27.93
C ILE A 120 12.31 25.64 28.95
N ALA A 121 12.33 24.80 29.99
CA ALA A 121 11.29 24.81 31.03
C ALA A 121 11.30 26.13 31.83
N LEU A 122 12.48 26.60 32.22
CA LEU A 122 12.63 27.86 32.97
C LEU A 122 12.18 29.08 32.16
N GLN A 123 12.42 29.11 30.84
CA GLN A 123 11.96 30.19 29.96
C GLN A 123 10.44 30.28 29.85
N ARG A 124 9.71 29.18 30.10
CA ARG A 124 8.24 29.18 30.16
C ARG A 124 7.68 29.68 31.49
N GLY A 125 8.54 30.06 32.44
CA GLY A 125 8.12 30.52 33.77
C GLY A 125 7.63 29.41 34.68
N LEU A 126 7.93 28.14 34.35
CA LEU A 126 7.57 26.98 35.17
C LEU A 126 8.57 26.85 36.32
N GLN A 127 8.05 26.66 37.54
CA GLN A 127 8.88 26.51 38.73
C GLN A 127 9.49 25.09 38.76
N PRO A 128 10.83 24.93 38.80
CA PRO A 128 11.46 23.62 38.82
C PRO A 128 11.30 22.94 40.20
N PHE A 129 11.53 21.63 40.25
CA PHE A 129 11.55 20.84 41.47
C PHE A 129 12.84 19.99 41.54
N PRO A 130 13.38 19.66 42.73
CA PRO A 130 12.83 19.92 44.06
C PRO A 130 13.04 21.35 44.58
N LEU A 131 12.15 21.80 45.45
CA LEU A 131 12.35 22.99 46.29
C LEU A 131 13.34 22.68 47.42
N GLU A 132 14.12 23.69 47.85
CA GLU A 132 15.13 23.55 48.90
C GLU A 132 14.56 22.89 50.18
N GLY A 133 15.27 21.87 50.70
CA GLY A 133 14.91 21.17 51.94
C GLY A 133 14.14 19.86 51.77
N CYS A 134 13.97 19.35 50.54
CA CYS A 134 13.37 18.04 50.30
C CYS A 134 14.41 16.91 50.38
N THR A 135 14.13 15.87 51.16
CA THR A 135 14.94 14.63 51.19
C THR A 135 14.33 13.58 50.25
N PRO A 136 15.11 12.91 49.40
CA PRO A 136 14.67 11.71 48.68
C PRO A 136 14.37 10.63 49.72
N ASP A 137 13.15 10.13 49.74
CA ASP A 137 12.80 8.94 50.51
C ASP A 137 12.76 7.76 49.55
N GLU A 138 13.86 7.02 49.47
CA GLU A 138 14.00 5.88 48.55
C GLU A 138 13.13 4.67 48.98
N GLU A 139 12.68 4.61 50.24
CA GLU A 139 11.89 3.48 50.75
C GLU A 139 10.49 3.44 50.13
N ILE A 140 9.94 4.59 49.72
CA ILE A 140 8.59 4.68 49.12
C ILE A 140 8.51 4.00 47.74
N TYR A 141 9.63 3.84 47.05
CA TYR A 141 9.69 3.17 45.75
C TYR A 141 9.82 1.65 45.89
N SER A 142 10.14 1.17 47.09
CA SER A 142 10.24 -0.26 47.37
C SER A 142 8.86 -0.93 47.31
N GLY A 143 8.74 -2.03 46.57
CA GLY A 143 7.47 -2.74 46.39
C GLY A 143 6.54 -2.19 45.30
N LEU A 144 6.91 -1.09 44.61
CA LEU A 144 6.14 -0.57 43.47
C LEU A 144 5.91 -1.63 42.38
N SER A 145 6.92 -2.44 42.07
CA SER A 145 6.80 -3.54 41.09
C SER A 145 5.74 -4.59 41.46
N ASP A 146 5.27 -4.61 42.71
CA ASP A 146 4.24 -5.56 43.16
C ASP A 146 2.84 -4.96 43.05
N GLN A 147 2.73 -3.63 43.17
CA GLN A 147 1.45 -2.90 43.17
C GLN A 147 1.07 -2.33 41.80
N ILE A 148 2.03 -2.19 40.88
CA ILE A 148 1.82 -1.48 39.61
C ILE A 148 0.75 -2.11 38.70
N ASP A 149 0.50 -3.40 38.86
CA ASP A 149 -0.53 -4.15 38.12
C ASP A 149 -1.88 -4.21 38.88
N ASP A 150 -1.95 -3.75 40.14
CA ASP A 150 -3.09 -3.93 41.07
C ASP A 150 -4.13 -2.81 41.01
N THR A 151 -3.75 -1.61 40.57
CA THR A 151 -4.64 -0.42 40.58
C THR A 151 -5.02 0.07 39.17
N VAL A 152 -5.04 -0.85 38.20
CA VAL A 152 -5.37 -0.54 36.80
C VAL A 152 -6.88 -0.44 36.61
N ASP A 153 -7.46 0.64 37.14
CA ASP A 153 -8.71 1.13 36.60
C ASP A 153 -8.41 1.84 35.27
N GLU A 154 -9.22 1.57 34.24
CA GLU A 154 -9.18 2.29 32.97
C GLU A 154 -9.60 3.73 33.23
N ASP A 155 -8.64 4.59 33.52
CA ASP A 155 -8.86 6.02 33.75
C ASP A 155 -9.04 6.68 32.37
N ASP A 156 -10.21 6.46 31.74
CA ASP A 156 -10.54 6.94 30.39
C ASP A 156 -10.33 8.46 30.25
N ASP A 157 -10.47 9.20 31.36
CA ASP A 157 -10.31 10.66 31.46
C ASP A 157 -8.82 11.11 31.57
N LEU A 158 -7.86 10.18 31.70
CA LEU A 158 -6.44 10.50 31.88
C LEU A 158 -5.85 11.26 30.69
N TYR A 159 -6.33 10.96 29.48
CA TYR A 159 -5.79 11.50 28.23
C TYR A 159 -6.57 12.72 27.72
N ASP A 160 -7.57 13.23 28.45
CA ASP A 160 -8.37 14.40 28.02
C ASP A 160 -7.52 15.66 27.78
N CYS A 161 -6.34 15.74 28.40
CA CYS A 161 -5.38 16.83 28.23
C CYS A 161 -4.37 16.61 27.09
N VAL A 162 -4.36 15.43 26.47
CA VAL A 162 -3.57 15.13 25.28
C VAL A 162 -4.40 15.59 24.08
N GLU A 163 -3.97 16.67 23.43
CA GLU A 163 -4.67 17.20 22.25
C GLU A 163 -4.75 16.13 21.15
N ASP A 164 -5.95 15.58 20.93
CA ASP A 164 -6.24 14.79 19.74
C ASP A 164 -6.26 15.73 18.51
N GLU A 165 -5.51 15.42 17.46
CA GLU A 165 -5.47 16.20 16.19
C GLU A 165 -6.87 16.41 15.56
N GLU A 166 -7.87 15.62 15.97
CA GLU A 166 -9.27 15.80 15.57
C GLU A 166 -9.85 17.16 16.00
N ASN A 167 -9.35 17.76 17.09
CA ASN A 167 -9.79 19.07 17.57
C ASN A 167 -9.27 20.24 16.71
N GLU A 168 -8.04 20.16 16.19
CA GLU A 168 -7.48 21.20 15.29
C GLU A 168 -8.29 21.28 13.98
N GLY A 169 -8.72 20.12 13.46
CA GLY A 169 -9.59 20.06 12.29
C GLY A 169 -10.98 20.65 12.51
N ASP A 170 -11.54 20.53 13.73
CA ASP A 170 -12.89 21.02 14.03
C ASP A 170 -12.96 22.54 14.07
N GLU A 171 -11.98 23.20 14.67
CA GLU A 171 -11.89 24.67 14.66
C GLU A 171 -11.83 25.23 13.23
N ILE A 172 -11.00 24.61 12.37
CA ILE A 172 -10.88 24.95 10.95
C ILE A 172 -12.23 24.75 10.23
N TYR A 173 -12.92 23.64 10.50
CA TYR A 173 -14.21 23.34 9.90
C TYR A 173 -15.27 24.38 10.30
N GLU A 174 -15.40 24.68 11.59
CA GLU A 174 -16.37 25.66 12.09
C GLU A 174 -16.10 27.06 11.50
N ASP A 175 -14.84 27.48 11.44
CA ASP A 175 -14.45 28.77 10.86
C ASP A 175 -14.76 28.87 9.35
N LEU A 176 -14.63 27.75 8.63
CA LEU A 176 -14.93 27.66 7.20
C LEU A 176 -16.44 27.60 6.91
N MET A 177 -17.20 26.93 7.79
CA MET A 177 -18.65 26.75 7.65
C MET A 177 -19.47 27.89 8.26
N ARG A 178 -18.82 28.80 9.00
CA ARG A 178 -19.43 30.01 9.52
C ARG A 178 -20.00 30.85 8.37
N THR A 179 -21.31 31.01 8.35
CA THR A 179 -21.98 31.97 7.47
C THR A 179 -21.85 33.37 8.07
N ASP A 180 -21.43 34.36 7.28
CA ASP A 180 -21.45 35.77 7.71
C ASP A 180 -22.87 36.13 8.16
N GLU A 181 -23.08 36.27 9.48
CA GLU A 181 -24.32 36.84 10.00
C GLU A 181 -24.42 38.28 9.47
N GLN A 182 -25.47 38.56 8.70
CA GLN A 182 -25.86 39.96 8.53
C GLN A 182 -26.21 40.53 9.92
N PRO A 183 -25.63 41.67 10.35
CA PRO A 183 -25.86 42.26 11.67
C PRO A 183 -27.26 42.89 11.83
N GLU A 184 -28.29 42.30 11.24
CA GLU A 184 -29.69 42.78 11.30
C GLU A 184 -30.67 41.75 11.90
N ALA A 185 -30.21 40.61 12.40
CA ALA A 185 -31.07 39.69 13.17
C ALA A 185 -31.14 40.08 14.65
N GLN A 186 -31.62 41.30 14.92
CA GLN A 186 -32.33 41.55 16.17
C GLN A 186 -33.44 40.51 16.30
N GLN A 187 -33.44 39.79 17.43
CA GLN A 187 -34.50 38.92 17.95
C GLN A 187 -35.86 39.08 17.24
N LYS A 188 -36.05 38.41 16.09
CA LYS A 188 -37.38 38.22 15.52
C LYS A 188 -38.01 37.08 16.30
N THR A 189 -38.93 37.42 17.20
CA THR A 189 -39.87 36.46 17.77
C THR A 189 -40.65 35.81 16.63
N GLY A 190 -40.43 34.51 16.40
CA GLY A 190 -41.11 33.73 15.35
C GLY A 190 -40.23 33.06 14.29
N VAL A 191 -38.90 32.98 14.47
CA VAL A 191 -38.03 32.20 13.56
C VAL A 191 -38.38 30.71 13.66
N ASP A 192 -38.80 30.11 12.55
CA ASP A 192 -39.05 28.67 12.44
C ASP A 192 -37.71 27.91 12.52
N LYS A 193 -37.45 27.32 13.69
CA LYS A 193 -36.22 26.57 13.97
C LYS A 193 -36.01 25.39 13.02
N ARG A 194 -37.09 24.77 12.53
CA ARG A 194 -36.98 23.67 11.56
C ARG A 194 -36.44 24.18 10.23
N GLU A 195 -36.93 25.33 9.78
CA GLU A 195 -36.45 25.96 8.56
C GLU A 195 -34.99 26.40 8.69
N CYS A 196 -34.58 26.94 9.85
CA CYS A 196 -33.17 27.23 10.12
C CYS A 196 -32.27 25.99 9.94
N CYS A 197 -32.64 24.84 10.52
CA CYS A 197 -31.87 23.60 10.36
C CYS A 197 -31.78 23.17 8.88
N LEU A 198 -32.86 23.31 8.10
CA LEU A 198 -32.85 22.99 6.67
C LEU A 198 -31.93 23.93 5.89
N GLN A 199 -31.97 25.22 6.18
CA GLN A 199 -31.08 26.21 5.57
C GLN A 199 -29.63 25.93 5.94
N GLU A 200 -29.33 25.60 7.19
CA GLU A 200 -27.99 25.24 7.67
C GLU A 200 -27.45 23.99 6.96
N ILE A 201 -28.24 22.92 6.83
CA ILE A 201 -27.85 21.71 6.07
C ILE A 201 -27.48 22.09 4.63
N ARG A 202 -28.31 22.90 3.97
CA ARG A 202 -28.07 23.31 2.58
C ARG A 202 -26.83 24.20 2.46
N GLN A 203 -26.73 25.26 3.26
CA GLN A 203 -25.65 26.25 3.18
C GLN A 203 -24.30 25.63 3.51
N THR A 204 -24.23 24.79 4.55
CA THR A 204 -22.98 24.09 4.89
C THR A 204 -22.60 23.05 3.84
N GLU A 205 -23.56 22.40 3.18
CA GLU A 205 -23.27 21.48 2.04
C GLU A 205 -22.81 22.26 0.80
N GLU A 206 -23.39 23.42 0.52
CA GLU A 206 -22.94 24.33 -0.56
C GLU A 206 -21.49 24.74 -0.32
N LYS A 207 -21.20 25.24 0.89
CA LYS A 207 -19.86 25.65 1.28
C LYS A 207 -18.87 24.50 1.23
N TYR A 208 -19.26 23.31 1.70
CA TYR A 208 -18.41 22.13 1.65
C TYR A 208 -18.11 21.69 0.22
N SER A 209 -19.13 21.63 -0.65
CA SER A 209 -18.95 21.28 -2.06
C SER A 209 -18.07 22.31 -2.79
N GLU A 210 -18.19 23.60 -2.46
CA GLU A 210 -17.33 24.67 -2.98
C GLU A 210 -15.88 24.50 -2.50
N THR A 211 -15.66 24.15 -1.23
CA THR A 211 -14.34 23.87 -0.69
C THR A 211 -13.67 22.70 -1.40
N LEU A 212 -14.38 21.58 -1.59
CA LEU A 212 -13.86 20.43 -2.35
C LEU A 212 -13.48 20.83 -3.78
N GLN A 213 -14.33 21.63 -4.43
CA GLN A 213 -14.06 22.12 -5.77
C GLN A 213 -12.86 23.09 -5.82
N SER A 214 -12.70 23.91 -4.77
CA SER A 214 -11.55 24.81 -4.58
C SER A 214 -10.25 24.03 -4.43
N ILE A 215 -10.23 22.94 -3.64
CA ILE A 215 -9.08 22.03 -3.52
C ILE A 215 -8.67 21.50 -4.91
N LEU A 216 -9.63 21.02 -5.70
CA LEU A 216 -9.35 20.51 -7.04
C LEU A 216 -8.82 21.59 -8.00
N GLN A 217 -9.46 22.77 -8.02
CA GLN A 217 -9.16 23.82 -8.99
C GLN A 217 -7.92 24.63 -8.64
N HIS A 218 -7.73 24.97 -7.37
CA HIS A 218 -6.71 25.90 -6.93
C HIS A 218 -5.49 25.22 -6.33
N PHE A 219 -5.56 23.93 -5.96
CA PHE A 219 -4.40 23.18 -5.45
C PHE A 219 -4.03 22.01 -6.35
N MET A 220 -4.90 21.01 -6.52
CA MET A 220 -4.57 19.77 -7.24
C MET A 220 -4.10 20.05 -8.67
N ARG A 221 -4.92 20.73 -9.50
CA ARG A 221 -4.56 21.05 -10.89
C ARG A 221 -3.29 21.90 -11.04
N PRO A 222 -3.06 22.95 -10.22
CA PRO A 222 -1.79 23.66 -10.26
C PRO A 222 -0.58 22.81 -9.85
N LEU A 223 -0.73 21.94 -8.84
CA LEU A 223 0.35 21.11 -8.31
C LEU A 223 0.71 19.92 -9.19
N GLU A 224 -0.20 19.45 -10.06
CA GLU A 224 0.09 18.43 -11.09
C GLU A 224 1.29 18.80 -11.99
N ARG A 225 1.63 20.09 -12.10
CA ARG A 225 2.79 20.57 -12.86
C ARG A 225 4.11 20.51 -12.07
N PHE A 226 4.05 20.36 -10.76
CA PHE A 226 5.21 20.40 -9.84
C PHE A 226 5.48 19.05 -9.17
N LEU A 227 4.46 18.22 -9.04
CA LEU A 227 4.44 16.94 -8.37
C LEU A 227 4.33 15.78 -9.35
N GLN A 228 4.82 14.60 -8.97
CA GLN A 228 4.60 13.39 -9.75
C GLN A 228 3.15 12.90 -9.57
N ALA A 229 2.65 12.12 -10.52
CA ALA A 229 1.30 11.56 -10.44
C ALA A 229 1.06 10.77 -9.14
N GLN A 230 2.09 10.06 -8.66
CA GLN A 230 2.05 9.33 -7.40
C GLN A 230 1.94 10.26 -6.19
N ASP A 231 2.67 11.37 -6.16
CA ASP A 231 2.57 12.36 -5.08
C ASP A 231 1.16 12.97 -5.05
N ILE A 232 0.58 13.25 -6.23
CA ILE A 232 -0.80 13.74 -6.35
C ILE A 232 -1.79 12.70 -5.81
N GLU A 233 -1.66 11.43 -6.21
CA GLU A 233 -2.53 10.37 -5.71
C GLU A 233 -2.42 10.19 -4.19
N SER A 234 -1.20 10.22 -3.65
CA SER A 234 -0.97 10.10 -2.20
C SER A 234 -1.48 11.29 -1.39
N ILE A 235 -1.34 12.53 -1.91
CA ILE A 235 -1.77 13.75 -1.20
C ILE A 235 -3.28 13.95 -1.29
N PHE A 236 -3.87 13.70 -2.46
CA PHE A 236 -5.28 14.01 -2.73
C PHE A 236 -6.21 12.79 -2.62
N ILE A 237 -5.65 11.58 -2.49
CA ILE A 237 -6.38 10.33 -2.20
C ILE A 237 -7.51 10.08 -3.20
N ASN A 238 -8.75 10.32 -2.78
CA ASN A 238 -9.98 10.20 -3.56
C ASN A 238 -10.84 11.45 -3.42
N ILE A 239 -10.22 12.63 -3.24
CA ILE A 239 -10.92 13.92 -3.11
C ILE A 239 -11.75 14.26 -4.35
N GLU A 240 -11.36 13.79 -5.53
CA GLU A 240 -12.15 13.97 -6.76
C GLU A 240 -13.45 13.16 -6.71
N ASP A 241 -13.41 11.93 -6.19
CA ASP A 241 -14.62 11.11 -5.98
C ASP A 241 -15.53 11.71 -4.91
N LEU A 242 -14.95 12.25 -3.83
CA LEU A 242 -15.66 13.03 -2.82
C LEU A 242 -16.37 14.23 -3.47
N ALA A 243 -15.65 15.09 -4.19
CA ALA A 243 -16.20 16.27 -4.83
C ALA A 243 -17.34 15.91 -5.80
N ASN A 244 -17.17 14.85 -6.60
CA ASN A 244 -18.18 14.38 -7.52
C ASN A 244 -19.43 13.83 -6.83
N THR A 245 -19.26 13.16 -5.69
CA THR A 245 -20.37 12.61 -4.89
C THR A 245 -21.13 13.73 -4.19
N HIS A 246 -20.43 14.65 -3.54
CA HIS A 246 -21.04 15.78 -2.82
C HIS A 246 -21.72 16.78 -3.74
N ARG A 247 -21.20 17.02 -4.95
CA ARG A 247 -21.89 17.83 -5.95
C ARG A 247 -23.29 17.27 -6.30
N LYS A 248 -23.42 15.95 -6.43
CA LYS A 248 -24.70 15.29 -6.70
C LYS A 248 -25.60 15.27 -5.46
N LEU A 249 -25.03 15.00 -4.29
CA LEU A 249 -25.75 15.07 -3.01
C LEU A 249 -26.35 16.46 -2.81
N LEU A 250 -25.58 17.52 -3.04
CA LEU A 250 -26.03 18.90 -2.95
C LEU A 250 -27.20 19.19 -3.89
N GLU A 251 -27.14 18.73 -5.14
CA GLU A 251 -28.23 18.90 -6.10
C GLU A 251 -29.53 18.25 -5.59
N GLU A 252 -29.45 17.02 -5.08
CA GLU A 252 -30.62 16.31 -4.53
C GLU A 252 -31.14 16.93 -3.22
N VAL A 253 -30.25 17.38 -2.33
CA VAL A 253 -30.62 18.11 -1.10
C VAL A 253 -31.33 19.42 -1.46
N ARG A 254 -30.79 20.21 -2.41
CA ARG A 254 -31.42 21.45 -2.88
C ARG A 254 -32.79 21.19 -3.47
N MET A 255 -32.93 20.19 -4.33
CA MET A 255 -34.21 19.82 -4.92
C MET A 255 -35.23 19.39 -3.86
N SER A 256 -34.82 18.60 -2.87
CA SER A 256 -35.68 18.19 -1.75
C SER A 256 -36.19 19.39 -0.96
N ILE A 257 -35.30 20.30 -0.54
CA ILE A 257 -35.64 21.44 0.32
C ILE A 257 -36.48 22.48 -0.45
N LEU A 258 -36.03 22.89 -1.64
CA LEU A 258 -36.65 23.99 -2.38
C LEU A 258 -37.94 23.59 -3.11
N ASN A 259 -38.00 22.37 -3.67
CA ASN A 259 -39.10 21.98 -4.57
C ASN A 259 -40.09 21.01 -3.91
N PHE A 260 -39.67 20.25 -2.91
CA PHE A 260 -40.49 19.22 -2.26
C PHE A 260 -40.73 19.47 -0.76
N GLY A 261 -40.39 20.65 -0.25
CA GLY A 261 -40.61 21.02 1.15
C GLY A 261 -39.87 20.12 2.15
N ALA A 262 -38.72 19.59 1.75
CA ALA A 262 -37.85 18.67 2.50
C ALA A 262 -38.46 17.28 2.83
N LYS A 263 -39.62 16.91 2.28
CA LYS A 263 -40.26 15.61 2.57
C LYS A 263 -39.45 14.40 2.09
N THR A 264 -38.67 14.56 1.04
CA THR A 264 -37.82 13.51 0.47
C THR A 264 -36.39 13.53 1.02
N LEU A 265 -36.07 14.44 1.95
CA LEU A 265 -34.69 14.66 2.41
C LEU A 265 -34.10 13.41 3.08
N TYR A 266 -34.90 12.70 3.88
CA TYR A 266 -34.46 11.47 4.52
C TYR A 266 -34.01 10.41 3.50
N GLN A 267 -34.75 10.27 2.38
CA GLN A 267 -34.45 9.30 1.33
C GLN A 267 -33.12 9.62 0.65
N VAL A 268 -32.81 10.90 0.43
CA VAL A 268 -31.52 11.33 -0.13
C VAL A 268 -30.37 10.82 0.76
N PHE A 269 -30.43 11.00 2.08
CA PHE A 269 -29.38 10.51 2.98
C PHE A 269 -29.30 8.97 3.02
N LEU A 270 -30.43 8.27 2.93
CA LEU A 270 -30.43 6.81 2.83
C LEU A 270 -29.76 6.32 1.54
N ASP A 271 -30.06 6.96 0.41
CA ASP A 271 -29.52 6.59 -0.91
C ASP A 271 -28.02 6.90 -1.04
N TYR A 272 -27.53 7.90 -0.31
CA TYR A 272 -26.12 8.27 -0.31
C TYR A 272 -25.28 7.55 0.76
N LYS A 273 -25.89 6.90 1.76
CA LYS A 273 -25.17 6.19 2.84
C LYS A 273 -24.03 5.31 2.31
N GLU A 274 -24.32 4.42 1.36
CA GLU A 274 -23.32 3.51 0.80
C GLU A 274 -22.29 4.25 -0.07
N ARG A 275 -22.71 5.29 -0.81
CA ARG A 275 -21.81 6.09 -1.64
C ARG A 275 -20.80 6.85 -0.79
N LEU A 276 -21.21 7.32 0.39
CA LEU A 276 -20.35 8.02 1.34
C LEU A 276 -19.33 7.10 2.03
N LEU A 277 -19.38 5.77 1.82
CA LEU A 277 -18.34 4.88 2.36
C LEU A 277 -16.96 5.08 1.75
N LEU A 278 -16.87 5.83 0.65
CA LEU A 278 -15.59 6.31 0.11
C LEU A 278 -14.80 7.18 1.12
N TYR A 279 -15.45 7.72 2.15
CA TYR A 279 -14.78 8.37 3.28
C TYR A 279 -13.89 7.41 4.07
N GLY A 280 -14.18 6.10 4.08
CA GLY A 280 -13.31 5.11 4.73
C GLY A 280 -11.88 5.14 4.18
N ARG A 281 -11.73 5.18 2.84
CA ARG A 281 -10.41 5.34 2.20
C ARG A 281 -9.78 6.68 2.57
N TYR A 282 -10.55 7.76 2.46
CA TYR A 282 -10.05 9.11 2.73
C TYR A 282 -9.52 9.26 4.17
N CYS A 283 -10.35 8.96 5.17
CA CYS A 283 -10.01 9.09 6.58
C CYS A 283 -8.86 8.15 7.01
N SER A 284 -8.71 6.99 6.36
CA SER A 284 -7.57 6.10 6.64
C SER A 284 -6.22 6.61 6.12
N GLN A 285 -6.22 7.48 5.11
CA GLN A 285 -5.02 7.91 4.38
C GLN A 285 -4.67 9.38 4.60
N VAL A 286 -5.59 10.21 5.09
CA VAL A 286 -5.40 11.67 5.24
C VAL A 286 -4.21 12.05 6.14
N GLU A 287 -3.96 11.30 7.21
CA GLU A 287 -2.79 11.52 8.08
C GLU A 287 -1.46 11.27 7.35
N ALA A 288 -1.41 10.22 6.51
CA ALA A 288 -0.24 9.92 5.69
C ALA A 288 -0.08 10.94 4.55
N ALA A 289 -1.18 11.36 3.94
CA ALA A 289 -1.23 12.38 2.89
C ALA A 289 -0.67 13.73 3.38
N THR A 290 -1.11 14.18 4.55
CA THR A 290 -0.61 15.43 5.17
C THR A 290 0.88 15.32 5.54
N LYS A 291 1.34 14.18 6.06
CA LYS A 291 2.76 13.94 6.35
C LYS A 291 3.62 13.95 5.07
N HIS A 292 3.12 13.38 3.98
CA HIS A 292 3.80 13.41 2.68
C HIS A 292 3.88 14.82 2.12
N LEU A 293 2.80 15.60 2.23
CA LEU A 293 2.75 17.00 1.85
C LEU A 293 3.79 17.84 2.63
N ASP A 294 3.85 17.69 3.96
CA ASP A 294 4.82 18.40 4.82
C ASP A 294 6.26 18.05 4.45
N LYS A 295 6.53 16.75 4.21
CA LYS A 295 7.86 16.27 3.80
C LYS A 295 8.29 16.91 2.49
N LEU A 296 7.38 16.98 1.51
CA LEU A 296 7.66 17.60 0.22
C LEU A 296 7.87 19.10 0.35
N SER A 297 7.04 19.82 1.11
CA SER A 297 7.19 21.27 1.29
C SER A 297 8.48 21.65 2.03
N ASN A 298 8.94 20.81 2.97
CA ASN A 298 10.17 21.04 3.72
C ASN A 298 11.43 20.80 2.89
N VAL A 299 11.37 19.89 1.91
CA VAL A 299 12.52 19.55 1.06
C VAL A 299 12.58 20.42 -0.20
N ARG A 300 11.43 20.86 -0.72
CA ARG A 300 11.31 21.54 -2.02
C ARG A 300 10.68 22.92 -1.89
N GLU A 301 11.54 23.94 -1.97
CA GLU A 301 11.17 25.35 -1.89
C GLU A 301 10.15 25.76 -2.97
N ASP A 302 10.28 25.22 -4.19
CA ASP A 302 9.37 25.51 -5.29
C ASP A 302 7.94 25.02 -5.02
N ILE A 303 7.79 23.86 -4.36
CA ILE A 303 6.49 23.36 -3.91
C ILE A 303 5.95 24.24 -2.79
N ARG A 304 6.78 24.61 -1.80
CA ARG A 304 6.35 25.46 -0.68
C ARG A 304 5.79 26.80 -1.17
N MET A 305 6.54 27.52 -2.00
CA MET A 305 6.07 28.78 -2.59
C MET A 305 4.81 28.56 -3.42
N LYS A 306 4.69 27.43 -4.13
CA LYS A 306 3.50 27.14 -4.92
C LYS A 306 2.28 26.90 -4.04
N LEU A 307 2.42 26.21 -2.91
CA LEU A 307 1.34 25.99 -1.94
C LEU A 307 0.84 27.31 -1.35
N GLU A 308 1.76 28.23 -1.01
CA GLU A 308 1.40 29.58 -0.55
C GLU A 308 0.67 30.39 -1.64
N GLU A 309 1.13 30.34 -2.89
CA GLU A 309 0.46 30.97 -4.03
C GLU A 309 -0.96 30.41 -4.22
N CYS A 310 -1.12 29.09 -4.11
CA CYS A 310 -2.42 28.42 -4.24
C CYS A 310 -3.37 28.81 -3.10
N SER A 311 -2.89 28.83 -1.85
CA SER A 311 -3.67 29.26 -0.67
C SER A 311 -4.12 30.71 -0.81
N ASN A 312 -3.22 31.62 -1.21
CA ASN A 312 -3.57 33.01 -1.46
C ASN A 312 -4.65 33.17 -2.54
N ARG A 313 -4.61 32.37 -3.61
CA ARG A 313 -5.63 32.41 -4.66
C ARG A 313 -6.96 31.79 -4.25
N ALA A 314 -6.94 30.75 -3.44
CA ALA A 314 -8.14 30.01 -3.05
C ALA A 314 -8.92 30.71 -1.93
N ASN A 315 -8.22 31.28 -0.94
CA ASN A 315 -8.83 31.76 0.30
C ASN A 315 -8.05 32.92 0.96
N SER A 316 -7.27 33.68 0.17
CA SER A 316 -6.48 34.82 0.66
C SER A 316 -5.46 34.44 1.75
N GLY A 317 -4.98 33.20 1.74
CA GLY A 317 -3.97 32.72 2.69
C GLY A 317 -4.54 32.34 4.06
N ARG A 318 -5.88 32.29 4.20
CA ARG A 318 -6.53 31.94 5.48
C ARG A 318 -6.38 30.46 5.84
N PHE A 319 -6.39 29.57 4.85
CA PHE A 319 -6.28 28.12 5.06
C PHE A 319 -5.27 27.50 4.10
N SER A 320 -4.33 26.73 4.66
CA SER A 320 -3.36 25.96 3.89
C SER A 320 -4.01 24.71 3.25
N LEU A 321 -3.30 24.06 2.33
CA LEU A 321 -3.78 22.78 1.77
C LEU A 321 -3.91 21.70 2.86
N ARG A 322 -3.00 21.69 3.83
CA ARG A 322 -3.04 20.75 4.97
C ARG A 322 -4.34 20.88 5.74
N ASP A 323 -4.73 22.12 6.07
CA ASP A 323 -5.97 22.44 6.79
C ASP A 323 -7.20 21.96 6.01
N LEU A 324 -7.22 22.27 4.71
CA LEU A 324 -8.33 21.92 3.82
C LEU A 324 -8.48 20.40 3.63
N LEU A 325 -7.40 19.62 3.71
CA LEU A 325 -7.47 18.16 3.63
C LEU A 325 -8.11 17.53 4.89
N MET A 326 -8.17 18.23 6.02
CA MET A 326 -8.85 17.72 7.23
C MET A 326 -10.37 17.92 7.20
N VAL A 327 -10.85 18.91 6.43
CA VAL A 327 -12.29 19.29 6.35
C VAL A 327 -13.21 18.12 5.97
N PRO A 328 -12.89 17.22 5.02
CA PRO A 328 -13.76 16.10 4.70
C PRO A 328 -14.03 15.14 5.87
N MET A 329 -13.01 14.88 6.69
CA MET A 329 -13.16 14.02 7.87
C MET A 329 -14.11 14.66 8.89
N GLN A 330 -14.07 15.98 9.05
CA GLN A 330 -15.02 16.69 9.90
C GLN A 330 -16.44 16.66 9.32
N ARG A 331 -16.61 16.90 8.03
CA ARG A 331 -17.94 16.98 7.39
C ARG A 331 -18.77 15.72 7.61
N VAL A 332 -18.19 14.54 7.41
CA VAL A 332 -18.92 13.27 7.53
C VAL A 332 -19.46 13.04 8.95
N LEU A 333 -18.80 13.61 9.97
CA LEU A 333 -19.20 13.55 11.37
C LEU A 333 -20.28 14.59 11.75
N LYS A 334 -20.54 15.59 10.90
CA LYS A 334 -21.57 16.61 11.19
C LYS A 334 -22.97 16.22 10.71
N TYR A 335 -23.11 15.30 9.75
CA TYR A 335 -24.43 14.93 9.20
C TYR A 335 -25.42 14.42 10.25
N HIS A 336 -24.97 13.57 11.19
CA HIS A 336 -25.85 13.07 12.24
C HIS A 336 -26.24 14.17 13.25
N LEU A 337 -25.37 15.14 13.51
CA LEU A 337 -25.67 16.26 14.40
C LEU A 337 -26.73 17.19 13.77
N LEU A 338 -26.54 17.52 12.49
CA LEU A 338 -27.49 18.33 11.72
C LEU A 338 -28.87 17.67 11.63
N LEU A 339 -28.93 16.37 11.32
CA LEU A 339 -30.18 15.62 11.28
C LEU A 339 -30.83 15.48 12.67
N GLN A 340 -30.03 15.35 13.73
CA GLN A 340 -30.52 15.26 15.10
C GLN A 340 -31.25 16.55 15.51
N GLU A 341 -30.67 17.73 15.20
CA GLU A 341 -31.33 19.01 15.50
C GLU A 341 -32.58 19.20 14.61
N LEU A 342 -32.55 18.79 13.34
CA LEU A 342 -33.74 18.81 12.47
C LEU A 342 -34.89 17.93 12.99
N VAL A 343 -34.59 16.72 13.48
CA VAL A 343 -35.58 15.79 14.07
C VAL A 343 -36.22 16.40 15.31
N LYS A 344 -35.45 17.10 16.14
CA LYS A 344 -35.91 17.75 17.38
C LYS A 344 -36.98 18.80 17.11
N HIS A 345 -36.82 19.59 16.04
CA HIS A 345 -37.76 20.64 15.64
C HIS A 345 -38.83 20.21 14.63
N THR A 346 -38.84 18.93 14.21
CA THR A 346 -39.90 18.38 13.35
C THR A 346 -41.08 17.90 14.20
N THR A 347 -42.27 18.41 13.86
CA THR A 347 -43.54 18.15 14.59
C THR A 347 -44.38 17.04 13.95
N ASP A 348 -44.37 16.90 12.62
CA ASP A 348 -45.09 15.83 11.93
C ASP A 348 -44.49 14.45 12.31
N PRO A 349 -45.30 13.52 12.86
CA PRO A 349 -44.79 12.22 13.31
C PRO A 349 -44.18 11.37 12.18
N THR A 350 -44.76 11.41 10.98
CA THR A 350 -44.30 10.58 9.85
C THR A 350 -42.96 11.08 9.33
N ASP A 351 -42.84 12.40 9.11
CA ASP A 351 -41.58 13.02 8.70
C ASP A 351 -40.51 12.84 9.77
N LYS A 352 -40.89 12.90 11.05
CA LYS A 352 -39.96 12.68 12.17
C LYS A 352 -39.40 11.25 12.19
N ASP A 353 -40.23 10.23 11.99
CA ASP A 353 -39.79 8.83 11.94
C ASP A 353 -38.95 8.52 10.70
N ASN A 354 -39.29 9.12 9.56
CA ASN A 354 -38.48 9.05 8.35
C ASN A 354 -37.09 9.68 8.57
N LEU A 355 -37.03 10.88 9.16
CA LEU A 355 -35.77 11.56 9.48
C LEU A 355 -34.96 10.83 10.56
N ARG A 356 -35.59 10.16 11.52
CA ARG A 356 -34.90 9.27 12.49
C ARG A 356 -34.18 8.12 11.77
N THR A 357 -34.81 7.55 10.76
CA THR A 357 -34.18 6.48 9.95
C THR A 357 -32.94 7.00 9.22
N ALA A 358 -33.00 8.22 8.66
CA ALA A 358 -31.83 8.86 8.06
C ALA A 358 -30.75 9.24 9.10
N LEU A 359 -31.15 9.71 10.28
CA LEU A 359 -30.25 9.99 11.39
C LEU A 359 -29.47 8.73 11.81
N ASP A 360 -30.17 7.62 11.99
CA ASP A 360 -29.53 6.34 12.35
C ASP A 360 -28.58 5.86 11.24
N ALA A 361 -28.93 6.08 9.98
CA ALA A 361 -28.04 5.80 8.85
C ALA A 361 -26.75 6.63 8.86
N MET A 362 -26.83 7.94 9.19
CA MET A 362 -25.65 8.81 9.28
C MET A 362 -24.82 8.55 10.55
N ARG A 363 -25.44 8.14 11.66
CA ARG A 363 -24.72 7.63 12.84
C ARG A 363 -23.95 6.36 12.52
N ASP A 364 -24.56 5.43 11.78
CA ASP A 364 -23.91 4.19 11.33
C ASP A 364 -22.73 4.50 10.40
N LEU A 365 -22.85 5.50 9.52
CA LEU A 365 -21.75 5.96 8.67
C LEU A 365 -20.58 6.51 9.50
N ALA A 366 -20.84 7.40 10.47
CA ALA A 366 -19.81 7.94 11.34
C ALA A 366 -19.07 6.83 12.12
N GLN A 367 -19.83 5.89 12.69
CA GLN A 367 -19.24 4.71 13.34
C GLN A 367 -18.39 3.88 12.37
N CYS A 368 -18.85 3.69 11.13
CA CYS A 368 -18.09 2.95 10.12
C CYS A 368 -16.75 3.62 9.81
N VAL A 369 -16.71 4.94 9.65
CA VAL A 369 -15.45 5.68 9.42
C VAL A 369 -14.48 5.49 10.59
N ASN A 370 -14.98 5.56 11.83
CA ASN A 370 -14.17 5.34 13.03
C ASN A 370 -13.60 3.91 13.09
N GLU A 371 -14.40 2.89 12.75
CA GLU A 371 -13.91 1.51 12.68
C GLU A 371 -12.84 1.32 11.59
N VAL A 372 -12.97 2.00 10.45
CA VAL A 372 -11.94 1.96 9.40
C VAL A 372 -10.63 2.57 9.90
N LYS A 373 -10.67 3.71 10.61
CA LYS A 373 -9.47 4.29 11.23
C LYS A 373 -8.84 3.32 12.23
N ARG A 374 -9.64 2.75 13.14
CA ARG A 374 -9.19 1.77 14.14
C ARG A 374 -8.59 0.51 13.51
N ASP A 375 -9.22 -0.05 12.49
CA ASP A 375 -8.70 -1.23 11.81
C ASP A 375 -7.36 -0.93 11.11
N ASN A 376 -7.17 0.28 10.56
CA ASN A 376 -5.88 0.68 10.00
C ASN A 376 -4.79 0.80 11.08
N GLU A 377 -5.11 1.35 12.26
CA GLU A 377 -4.19 1.37 13.41
C GLU A 377 -3.81 -0.04 13.85
N ILE A 378 -4.79 -0.94 13.94
CA ILE A 378 -4.57 -2.36 14.25
C ILE A 378 -3.66 -3.00 13.18
N ILE A 379 -3.92 -2.78 11.89
CA ILE A 379 -3.08 -3.32 10.81
C ILE A 379 -1.64 -2.78 10.90
N ARG A 380 -1.46 -1.50 11.23
CA ARG A 380 -0.14 -0.89 11.49
C ARG A 380 0.54 -1.55 12.68
N GLN A 381 -0.18 -1.79 13.77
CA GLN A 381 0.33 -2.50 14.96
C GLN A 381 0.76 -3.92 14.61
N ILE A 382 -0.08 -4.68 13.90
CA ILE A 382 0.23 -6.04 13.43
C ILE A 382 1.49 -6.04 12.56
N THR A 383 1.63 -5.05 11.68
CA THR A 383 2.83 -4.90 10.84
C THR A 383 4.07 -4.66 11.69
N SER A 384 3.98 -3.82 12.71
CA SER A 384 5.07 -3.58 13.66
C SER A 384 5.46 -4.85 14.42
N PHE A 385 4.49 -5.64 14.89
CA PHE A 385 4.76 -6.94 15.51
C PHE A 385 5.40 -7.93 14.52
N GLN A 386 4.93 -7.96 13.28
CA GLN A 386 5.47 -8.87 12.28
C GLN A 386 6.92 -8.54 11.91
N LEU A 387 7.28 -7.26 11.87
CA LEU A 387 8.66 -6.82 11.62
C LEU A 387 9.60 -7.09 12.79
N SER A 388 9.08 -7.19 14.02
CA SER A 388 9.87 -7.44 15.22
C SER A 388 10.09 -8.93 15.53
N ILE A 389 9.28 -9.83 14.94
CA ILE A 389 9.35 -11.29 15.17
C ILE A 389 10.06 -12.00 14.00
N GLU A 390 11.24 -12.55 14.28
CA GLU A 390 12.01 -13.43 13.39
C GLU A 390 11.39 -14.83 13.27
N ASN A 391 11.69 -15.54 12.18
CA ASN A 391 11.24 -16.91 11.87
C ASN A 391 9.72 -17.07 11.69
N MET A 392 8.99 -15.99 11.42
CA MET A 392 7.57 -16.04 11.03
C MET A 392 7.40 -16.62 9.62
N THR A 393 6.48 -17.58 9.48
CA THR A 393 6.18 -18.24 8.19
C THR A 393 4.90 -17.73 7.52
N HIS A 394 3.97 -17.18 8.30
CA HIS A 394 2.68 -16.66 7.86
C HIS A 394 2.46 -15.26 8.39
N SER A 395 1.66 -14.44 7.70
CA SER A 395 1.33 -13.12 8.23
C SER A 395 0.43 -13.21 9.47
N LEU A 396 0.73 -12.38 10.47
CA LEU A 396 -0.02 -12.26 11.72
C LEU A 396 -1.48 -11.84 11.49
N ALA A 397 -1.77 -11.11 10.41
CA ALA A 397 -3.12 -10.64 10.09
C ALA A 397 -4.11 -11.80 9.85
N HIS A 398 -3.66 -13.02 9.50
CA HIS A 398 -4.57 -14.17 9.36
C HIS A 398 -5.19 -14.62 10.70
N TYR A 399 -4.53 -14.27 11.81
CA TYR A 399 -4.86 -14.72 13.15
C TYR A 399 -5.81 -13.75 13.88
N GLY A 400 -6.30 -12.71 13.20
CA GLY A 400 -7.26 -11.75 13.74
C GLY A 400 -6.61 -10.53 14.36
N ARG A 401 -7.30 -9.89 15.30
CA ARG A 401 -6.83 -8.72 16.03
C ARG A 401 -5.92 -9.16 17.20
N PRO A 402 -4.86 -8.40 17.50
CA PRO A 402 -4.06 -8.61 18.71
C PRO A 402 -4.93 -8.35 19.95
N LYS A 403 -4.62 -9.06 21.03
CA LYS A 403 -5.34 -8.99 22.31
C LYS A 403 -4.48 -8.46 23.44
N ILE A 404 -3.31 -9.07 23.60
CA ILE A 404 -2.34 -8.70 24.62
C ILE A 404 -0.99 -9.26 24.22
N ASP A 405 0.07 -8.58 24.63
CA ASP A 405 1.44 -9.05 24.47
C ASP A 405 2.25 -8.77 25.74
N GLY A 406 3.22 -9.62 26.04
CA GLY A 406 4.06 -9.43 27.22
C GLY A 406 4.85 -10.66 27.67
N GLU A 407 5.63 -10.46 28.73
CA GLU A 407 6.46 -11.49 29.34
C GLU A 407 5.63 -12.50 30.17
N LEU A 408 5.86 -13.79 29.93
CA LEU A 408 5.26 -14.89 30.69
C LEU A 408 6.25 -16.05 30.87
N LYS A 409 5.96 -16.95 31.80
CA LYS A 409 6.67 -18.24 31.90
C LYS A 409 5.74 -19.35 31.39
N ILE A 410 6.26 -20.22 30.54
CA ILE A 410 5.48 -21.34 29.97
C ILE A 410 6.14 -22.69 30.28
N CYS A 411 5.32 -23.69 30.61
CA CYS A 411 5.70 -25.10 30.61
C CYS A 411 4.87 -25.84 29.56
N SER A 412 5.44 -26.86 28.93
CA SER A 412 4.70 -27.80 28.07
C SER A 412 4.78 -29.21 28.64
N SER A 413 3.91 -30.10 28.16
CA SER A 413 3.94 -31.52 28.53
C SER A 413 5.30 -32.18 28.23
N GLU A 414 6.00 -31.72 27.20
CA GLU A 414 7.34 -32.19 26.82
C GLU A 414 8.47 -31.55 27.66
N LYS A 415 8.31 -30.27 28.03
CA LYS A 415 9.30 -29.51 28.80
C LYS A 415 8.69 -29.02 30.10
N LYS A 416 8.88 -29.85 31.14
CA LYS A 416 8.35 -29.60 32.49
C LYS A 416 9.00 -28.43 33.23
N SER A 417 10.05 -27.80 32.69
CA SER A 417 10.70 -26.64 33.31
C SER A 417 10.08 -25.33 32.83
N LYS A 418 9.90 -24.37 33.76
CA LYS A 418 9.38 -23.02 33.45
C LYS A 418 10.34 -22.29 32.52
N GLN A 419 9.84 -21.85 31.37
CA GLN A 419 10.64 -21.14 30.37
C GLN A 419 10.21 -19.68 30.27
N ASP A 420 11.17 -18.76 30.43
CA ASP A 420 10.93 -17.33 30.21
C ASP A 420 10.69 -17.06 28.72
N ARG A 421 9.52 -16.50 28.39
CA ARG A 421 9.08 -16.20 27.03
C ARG A 421 8.38 -14.86 26.96
N TYR A 422 8.28 -14.34 25.74
CA TYR A 422 7.42 -13.23 25.40
C TYR A 422 6.31 -13.77 24.51
N ALA A 423 5.06 -13.45 24.78
CA ALA A 423 3.94 -13.95 23.99
C ALA A 423 3.17 -12.80 23.33
N PHE A 424 2.66 -13.05 22.13
CA PHE A 424 1.69 -12.18 21.45
C PHE A 424 0.40 -12.98 21.25
N LEU A 425 -0.68 -12.57 21.90
CA LEU A 425 -1.99 -13.19 21.77
C LEU A 425 -2.82 -12.49 20.69
N PHE A 426 -3.41 -13.27 19.80
CA PHE A 426 -4.35 -12.85 18.76
C PHE A 426 -5.66 -13.62 18.91
N ASP A 427 -6.71 -13.22 18.20
CA ASP A 427 -8.00 -13.93 18.20
C ASP A 427 -7.87 -15.45 17.95
N LYS A 428 -6.98 -15.87 17.05
CA LYS A 428 -6.86 -17.30 16.63
C LYS A 428 -5.62 -18.03 17.12
N ALA A 429 -4.59 -17.33 17.58
CA ALA A 429 -3.34 -17.96 17.98
C ALA A 429 -2.57 -17.14 19.01
N MET A 430 -1.74 -17.81 19.81
CA MET A 430 -0.69 -17.20 20.59
C MET A 430 0.68 -17.51 19.98
N PHE A 431 1.50 -16.48 19.78
CA PHE A 431 2.88 -16.60 19.31
C PHE A 431 3.82 -16.54 20.49
N VAL A 432 4.51 -17.64 20.77
CA VAL A 432 5.46 -17.75 21.87
C VAL A 432 6.85 -17.49 21.32
N CYS A 433 7.48 -16.44 21.83
CA CYS A 433 8.75 -15.92 21.35
C CYS A 433 9.82 -15.93 22.46
N LYS A 434 11.08 -15.99 22.05
CA LYS A 434 12.23 -15.70 22.92
C LYS A 434 12.74 -14.31 22.57
N LYS A 435 12.75 -13.40 23.54
CA LYS A 435 13.35 -12.07 23.42
C LYS A 435 14.86 -12.21 23.19
N LYS A 436 15.40 -11.55 22.17
CA LYS A 436 16.84 -11.52 21.87
C LYS A 436 17.48 -10.26 22.45
N SER A 437 17.71 -9.24 21.64
CA SER A 437 18.31 -7.95 22.02
C SER A 437 17.53 -6.80 21.39
N GLY A 438 17.27 -5.74 22.17
CA GLY A 438 16.41 -4.63 21.73
C GLY A 438 14.94 -5.04 21.60
N GLU A 439 14.32 -4.67 20.49
CA GLU A 439 12.90 -4.96 20.16
C GLU A 439 12.72 -6.21 19.28
N THR A 440 13.74 -7.07 19.17
CA THR A 440 13.68 -8.27 18.32
C THR A 440 13.28 -9.53 19.10
N PHE A 441 12.37 -10.31 18.51
CA PHE A 441 11.79 -11.52 19.08
C PHE A 441 12.06 -12.69 18.15
N GLU A 442 12.41 -13.85 18.70
CA GLU A 442 12.58 -15.07 17.93
C GLU A 442 11.38 -15.99 18.16
N LEU A 443 10.59 -16.29 17.12
CA LEU A 443 9.47 -17.21 17.23
C LEU A 443 9.97 -18.61 17.66
N LYS A 444 9.35 -19.17 18.69
CA LYS A 444 9.61 -20.53 19.18
C LYS A 444 8.46 -21.47 18.90
N GLU A 445 7.23 -21.01 19.05
CA GLU A 445 6.04 -21.86 18.95
C GLU A 445 4.81 -21.02 18.60
N ILE A 446 3.89 -21.62 17.84
CA ILE A 446 2.58 -21.04 17.51
C ILE A 446 1.53 -21.96 18.12
N ILE A 447 0.69 -21.41 18.99
CA ILE A 447 -0.39 -22.15 19.66
C ILE A 447 -1.72 -21.70 19.04
N GLU A 448 -2.28 -22.51 18.14
CA GLU A 448 -3.57 -22.25 17.50
C GLU A 448 -4.73 -22.51 18.48
N LEU A 449 -5.44 -21.46 18.86
CA LEU A 449 -6.44 -21.50 19.94
C LEU A 449 -7.65 -22.39 19.61
N GLN A 450 -7.94 -22.64 18.34
CA GLN A 450 -9.05 -23.52 17.92
C GLN A 450 -8.95 -24.95 18.50
N HIS A 451 -7.75 -25.40 18.87
CA HIS A 451 -7.52 -26.72 19.42
C HIS A 451 -7.43 -26.74 20.94
N TYR A 452 -7.59 -25.60 21.62
CA TYR A 452 -7.36 -25.50 23.06
C TYR A 452 -8.59 -25.00 23.81
N GLN A 453 -8.72 -25.49 25.04
CA GLN A 453 -9.65 -24.97 26.04
C GLN A 453 -8.87 -24.43 27.22
N ILE A 454 -9.38 -23.36 27.83
CA ILE A 454 -8.75 -22.75 28.99
C ILE A 454 -9.33 -23.38 30.25
N ARG A 455 -8.45 -23.63 31.22
CA ARG A 455 -8.85 -24.01 32.58
C ARG A 455 -8.11 -23.13 33.57
N ASP A 456 -8.86 -22.36 34.33
CA ASP A 456 -8.31 -21.58 35.43
C ASP A 456 -7.93 -22.48 36.61
N GLU A 457 -6.77 -22.23 37.21
CA GLU A 457 -6.25 -22.94 38.37
C GLU A 457 -6.00 -21.96 39.51
N SER A 458 -6.71 -22.17 40.62
CA SER A 458 -6.60 -21.36 41.84
C SER A 458 -5.56 -21.90 42.83
N ALA A 459 -4.97 -23.07 42.55
CA ALA A 459 -4.02 -23.72 43.46
C ALA A 459 -2.75 -22.89 43.74
N GLY A 460 -2.31 -22.07 42.77
CA GLY A 460 -1.11 -21.22 42.88
C GLY A 460 -1.32 -19.88 43.62
N GLU A 461 -2.57 -19.54 43.96
CA GLU A 461 -2.91 -18.27 44.64
C GLU A 461 -2.64 -18.32 46.16
N LYS A 462 -2.37 -19.50 46.74
CA LYS A 462 -2.18 -19.65 48.19
C LYS A 462 -0.85 -19.11 48.72
N ASP A 463 0.16 -18.99 47.86
CA ASP A 463 1.53 -18.67 48.27
C ASP A 463 1.92 -17.19 48.02
N ASN A 464 1.04 -16.37 47.40
CA ASN A 464 1.29 -14.97 47.00
C ASN A 464 2.70 -14.72 46.41
N LYS A 465 3.25 -15.71 45.69
CA LYS A 465 4.63 -15.70 45.24
C LYS A 465 4.69 -15.31 43.76
N LYS A 466 5.65 -14.44 43.40
CA LYS A 466 5.88 -14.08 41.99
C LYS A 466 6.03 -15.35 41.13
N TRP A 467 5.38 -15.36 39.97
CA TRP A 467 5.43 -16.48 39.02
C TRP A 467 4.77 -17.79 39.51
N SER A 468 3.86 -17.73 40.50
CA SER A 468 3.01 -18.86 40.92
C SER A 468 1.59 -18.84 40.34
N TYR A 469 1.12 -17.68 39.87
CA TYR A 469 -0.21 -17.51 39.29
C TYR A 469 -0.27 -18.14 37.90
N LEU A 470 -1.18 -19.09 37.67
CA LEU A 470 -1.24 -19.82 36.40
C LEU A 470 -2.67 -20.14 35.94
N PHE A 471 -2.80 -20.37 34.64
CA PHE A 471 -3.93 -21.11 34.05
C PHE A 471 -3.40 -22.06 32.96
N LEU A 472 -4.23 -23.03 32.59
CA LEU A 472 -3.87 -24.13 31.69
C LEU A 472 -4.53 -23.94 30.32
N LEU A 473 -3.76 -24.21 29.26
CA LEU A 473 -4.29 -24.46 27.92
C LEU A 473 -4.28 -25.96 27.65
N LEU A 474 -5.46 -26.56 27.57
CA LEU A 474 -5.64 -28.00 27.38
C LEU A 474 -6.05 -28.30 25.94
N ASP A 475 -5.27 -29.11 25.23
CA ASP A 475 -5.61 -29.58 23.88
C ASP A 475 -6.90 -30.41 23.92
N CYS A 476 -7.88 -30.06 23.12
CA CYS A 476 -9.16 -30.75 23.05
C CYS A 476 -9.03 -32.19 22.52
N TYR A 477 -7.92 -32.52 21.87
CA TYR A 477 -7.57 -33.88 21.41
C TYR A 477 -6.65 -34.65 22.37
N GLY A 478 -6.30 -34.06 23.52
CA GLY A 478 -5.54 -34.72 24.59
C GLY A 478 -4.07 -35.00 24.26
N ARG A 479 -3.44 -34.30 23.30
CA ARG A 479 -2.05 -34.57 22.91
C ARG A 479 -1.05 -33.88 23.82
N CYS A 480 -1.12 -32.55 23.94
CA CYS A 480 -0.17 -31.74 24.72
C CYS A 480 -0.85 -30.46 25.23
N GLY A 481 -0.65 -30.13 26.49
CA GLY A 481 -1.12 -28.88 27.12
C GLY A 481 0.02 -27.95 27.55
N TYR A 482 -0.34 -26.71 27.86
CA TYR A 482 0.57 -25.68 28.36
C TYR A 482 0.12 -25.13 29.69
N ASP A 483 1.08 -24.88 30.56
CA ASP A 483 0.88 -24.15 31.81
C ASP A 483 1.48 -22.75 31.62
N LEU A 484 0.64 -21.71 31.72
CA LEU A 484 1.05 -20.31 31.58
C LEU A 484 1.13 -19.68 32.95
N PHE A 485 2.31 -19.20 33.34
CA PHE A 485 2.60 -18.59 34.63
C PHE A 485 2.87 -17.09 34.48
N PHE A 486 2.30 -16.31 35.40
CA PHE A 486 2.34 -14.86 35.41
C PHE A 486 2.95 -14.33 36.70
N LYS A 487 3.58 -13.16 36.61
CA LYS A 487 4.30 -12.54 37.73
C LYS A 487 3.36 -12.17 38.88
N THR A 488 2.20 -11.59 38.56
CA THR A 488 1.16 -11.11 39.50
C THR A 488 -0.18 -11.77 39.18
N ARG A 489 -1.14 -11.68 40.12
CA ARG A 489 -2.49 -12.24 39.97
C ARG A 489 -3.28 -11.48 38.91
N GLU A 490 -2.97 -10.20 38.77
CA GLU A 490 -3.63 -9.23 37.94
C GLU A 490 -3.20 -9.39 36.49
N LEU A 491 -1.91 -9.67 36.25
CA LEU A 491 -1.45 -10.13 34.93
C LEU A 491 -2.12 -11.45 34.54
N LYS A 492 -2.23 -12.43 35.46
CA LYS A 492 -2.97 -13.68 35.19
C LYS A 492 -4.41 -13.36 34.76
N LYS A 493 -5.12 -12.53 35.53
CA LYS A 493 -6.50 -12.12 35.26
C LYS A 493 -6.64 -11.46 33.89
N LYS A 494 -5.80 -10.46 33.57
CA LYS A 494 -5.82 -9.78 32.28
C LYS A 494 -5.59 -10.73 31.11
N TRP A 495 -4.57 -11.59 31.21
CA TRP A 495 -4.31 -12.58 30.16
C TRP A 495 -5.48 -13.55 30.01
N LEU A 496 -6.05 -14.04 31.12
CA LEU A 496 -7.20 -14.94 31.11
C LEU A 496 -8.41 -14.32 30.39
N GLU A 497 -8.79 -13.09 30.74
CA GLU A 497 -9.88 -12.33 30.09
C GLU A 497 -9.64 -12.17 28.58
N GLN A 498 -8.41 -11.84 28.19
CA GLN A 498 -8.05 -11.67 26.77
C GLN A 498 -8.10 -12.99 25.98
N PHE A 499 -7.73 -14.11 26.61
CA PHE A 499 -7.89 -15.44 26.05
C PHE A 499 -9.37 -15.85 25.91
N GLU A 500 -10.21 -15.54 26.91
CA GLU A 500 -11.66 -15.76 26.84
C GLU A 500 -12.30 -14.93 25.71
N MET A 501 -11.88 -13.66 25.54
CA MET A 501 -12.31 -12.80 24.45
C MET A 501 -11.91 -13.37 23.08
N ALA A 502 -10.68 -13.87 22.94
CA ALA A 502 -10.19 -14.50 21.70
C ALA A 502 -11.05 -15.73 21.34
N LEU A 503 -11.25 -16.66 22.29
CA LEU A 503 -12.08 -17.85 22.08
C LEU A 503 -13.55 -17.49 21.79
N SER A 504 -14.11 -16.47 22.46
CA SER A 504 -15.45 -15.96 22.20
C SER A 504 -15.58 -15.36 20.79
N ASN A 505 -14.52 -14.81 20.22
CA ASN A 505 -14.52 -14.34 18.83
C ASN A 505 -14.43 -15.50 17.83
N MET A 506 -13.67 -16.55 18.13
CA MET A 506 -13.61 -17.73 17.26
C MET A 506 -14.93 -18.50 17.25
N CYS A 507 -15.52 -18.67 18.43
CA CYS A 507 -16.73 -19.44 18.68
C CYS A 507 -17.77 -18.57 19.39
N PRO A 508 -18.38 -17.59 18.69
CA PRO A 508 -19.35 -16.73 19.32
C PRO A 508 -20.63 -17.49 19.68
N GLU A 509 -21.36 -16.95 20.67
CA GLU A 509 -22.71 -17.39 20.96
C GLU A 509 -23.56 -17.34 19.69
N ASN A 510 -24.39 -18.37 19.46
CA ASN A 510 -25.23 -18.51 18.27
C ASN A 510 -24.50 -18.70 16.93
N SER A 511 -23.20 -19.04 16.93
CA SER A 511 -22.44 -19.40 15.71
C SER A 511 -23.10 -20.49 14.85
N THR A 512 -23.81 -21.42 15.49
CA THR A 512 -24.53 -22.53 14.85
C THR A 512 -26.06 -22.40 14.92
N ALA A 513 -26.57 -21.27 15.41
CA ALA A 513 -28.00 -21.04 15.52
C ALA A 513 -28.68 -21.10 14.14
N ASN A 514 -29.94 -21.54 14.11
CA ASN A 514 -30.75 -21.63 12.89
C ASN A 514 -30.07 -22.40 11.72
N ASN A 515 -29.28 -23.44 12.06
CA ASN A 515 -28.52 -24.31 11.15
C ASN A 515 -27.39 -23.62 10.37
N HIS A 516 -26.91 -22.47 10.84
CA HIS A 516 -25.74 -21.82 10.27
C HIS A 516 -24.42 -22.45 10.75
N ASP A 517 -23.32 -22.01 10.14
CA ASP A 517 -21.95 -22.27 10.57
C ASP A 517 -21.15 -20.98 10.33
N PHE A 518 -21.30 -20.04 11.26
CA PHE A 518 -20.68 -18.72 11.18
C PHE A 518 -19.22 -18.75 11.61
N GLN A 519 -18.35 -18.22 10.76
CA GLN A 519 -16.92 -18.09 11.02
C GLN A 519 -16.48 -16.64 10.86
N MET A 520 -15.50 -16.21 11.67
CA MET A 520 -14.88 -14.90 11.53
C MET A 520 -14.39 -14.71 10.09
N HIS A 521 -14.73 -13.57 9.47
CA HIS A 521 -14.45 -13.34 8.06
C HIS A 521 -14.02 -11.89 7.80
N ASN A 522 -13.12 -11.73 6.84
CA ASN A 522 -12.78 -10.42 6.29
C ASN A 522 -13.56 -10.21 4.99
N PHE A 523 -14.36 -9.14 4.93
CA PHE A 523 -15.15 -8.77 3.77
C PHE A 523 -14.38 -7.74 2.94
N GLU A 524 -14.07 -8.08 1.68
CA GLU A 524 -13.38 -7.17 0.75
C GLU A 524 -14.32 -6.11 0.17
N GLU A 525 -15.61 -6.43 0.09
CA GLU A 525 -16.65 -5.54 -0.42
C GLU A 525 -17.54 -5.05 0.72
N THR A 526 -18.10 -3.85 0.56
CA THR A 526 -19.12 -3.30 1.45
C THR A 526 -20.26 -4.30 1.65
N THR A 527 -20.45 -4.74 2.89
CA THR A 527 -21.39 -5.81 3.22
C THR A 527 -22.30 -5.37 4.37
N SER A 528 -23.60 -5.61 4.24
CA SER A 528 -24.60 -5.34 5.28
C SER A 528 -24.97 -6.61 6.04
N CYS A 529 -25.20 -6.48 7.34
CA CYS A 529 -25.65 -7.58 8.19
C CYS A 529 -27.06 -8.02 7.79
N LYS A 530 -27.26 -9.33 7.67
CA LYS A 530 -28.55 -9.90 7.27
C LYS A 530 -29.65 -9.79 8.34
N ALA A 531 -29.30 -9.51 9.60
CA ALA A 531 -30.25 -9.39 10.69
C ALA A 531 -30.69 -7.94 10.96
N CYS A 532 -29.75 -6.99 11.04
CA CYS A 532 -30.05 -5.59 11.38
C CYS A 532 -29.99 -4.64 10.18
N SER A 533 -29.56 -5.10 9.00
CA SER A 533 -29.36 -4.31 7.78
C SER A 533 -28.34 -3.17 7.90
N MET A 534 -27.65 -3.03 9.05
CA MET A 534 -26.53 -2.10 9.23
C MET A 534 -25.26 -2.66 8.60
N LEU A 535 -24.30 -1.79 8.31
CA LEU A 535 -23.05 -2.17 7.68
C LEU A 535 -22.18 -3.02 8.62
N LEU A 536 -21.45 -3.98 8.05
CA LEU A 536 -20.32 -4.60 8.72
C LEU A 536 -19.16 -3.61 8.64
N ARG A 537 -18.90 -2.94 9.77
CA ARG A 537 -18.02 -1.78 9.86
C ARG A 537 -16.55 -2.20 9.86
N GLY A 538 -15.69 -1.37 9.30
CA GLY A 538 -14.25 -1.59 9.25
C GLY A 538 -13.77 -2.30 7.98
N ILE A 539 -12.49 -2.63 7.94
CA ILE A 539 -11.77 -3.26 6.81
C ILE A 539 -11.07 -4.56 7.21
N PHE A 540 -11.16 -4.97 8.47
CA PHE A 540 -10.44 -6.12 8.98
C PHE A 540 -11.30 -6.93 9.94
N PHE A 541 -11.68 -8.15 9.57
CA PHE A 541 -12.55 -9.01 10.41
C PHE A 541 -13.81 -8.28 10.93
N GLN A 542 -14.60 -7.70 10.03
CA GLN A 542 -15.76 -6.89 10.36
C GLN A 542 -16.91 -7.68 11.02
N GLY A 543 -16.92 -9.01 10.86
CA GLY A 543 -17.96 -9.86 11.39
C GLY A 543 -17.81 -11.31 10.95
N TYR A 544 -18.95 -11.96 10.76
CA TYR A 544 -19.01 -13.40 10.52
C TYR A 544 -19.71 -13.72 9.22
N ARG A 545 -19.25 -14.79 8.58
CA ARG A 545 -19.86 -15.33 7.37
C ARG A 545 -20.21 -16.79 7.58
N CYS A 546 -21.45 -17.15 7.25
CA CYS A 546 -21.86 -18.55 7.26
C CYS A 546 -21.17 -19.31 6.12
N THR A 547 -20.47 -20.38 6.44
CA THR A 547 -19.76 -21.21 5.43
C THR A 547 -20.74 -21.87 4.45
N ARG A 548 -21.98 -22.13 4.90
CA ARG A 548 -23.05 -22.81 4.16
C ARG A 548 -23.81 -21.88 3.22
N CYS A 549 -24.49 -20.86 3.75
CA CYS A 549 -25.36 -19.97 2.95
C CYS A 549 -24.70 -18.63 2.57
N LYS A 550 -23.48 -18.37 3.04
CA LYS A 550 -22.71 -17.14 2.77
C LYS A 550 -23.32 -15.84 3.34
N MET A 551 -24.40 -15.92 4.11
CA MET A 551 -24.95 -14.78 4.83
C MET A 551 -23.93 -14.19 5.80
N ALA A 552 -23.96 -12.88 5.93
CA ALA A 552 -23.04 -12.08 6.72
C ALA A 552 -23.77 -11.44 7.92
N ALA A 553 -23.12 -11.37 9.08
CA ALA A 553 -23.71 -10.76 10.27
C ALA A 553 -22.67 -10.30 11.32
N HIS A 554 -23.05 -9.32 12.14
CA HIS A 554 -22.31 -8.94 13.35
C HIS A 554 -22.33 -10.06 14.40
N LYS A 555 -21.42 -10.00 15.37
CA LYS A 555 -21.30 -10.99 16.46
C LYS A 555 -22.60 -11.12 17.27
N GLU A 556 -23.19 -9.98 17.61
CA GLU A 556 -24.43 -9.80 18.37
C GLU A 556 -25.71 -10.03 17.53
N CYS A 557 -25.55 -10.29 16.23
CA CYS A 557 -26.66 -10.49 15.29
C CYS A 557 -26.89 -11.96 14.92
N LEU A 558 -25.96 -12.86 15.23
CA LEU A 558 -25.96 -14.26 14.73
C LEU A 558 -27.28 -15.00 15.02
N GLY A 559 -27.80 -14.90 16.25
CA GLY A 559 -29.06 -15.55 16.63
C GLY A 559 -30.32 -14.99 15.94
N ARG A 560 -30.24 -13.76 15.42
CA ARG A 560 -31.34 -13.08 14.71
C ARG A 560 -31.32 -13.32 13.19
N VAL A 561 -30.29 -13.98 12.65
CA VAL A 561 -30.21 -14.27 11.21
C VAL A 561 -31.26 -15.34 10.84
N PRO A 562 -32.05 -15.13 9.77
CA PRO A 562 -33.02 -16.12 9.28
C PRO A 562 -32.39 -17.49 9.02
N ALA A 563 -33.17 -18.56 9.13
CA ALA A 563 -32.67 -19.92 8.99
C ALA A 563 -31.88 -20.18 7.70
N CYS A 564 -30.80 -20.95 7.84
CA CYS A 564 -29.94 -21.35 6.74
C CYS A 564 -30.73 -22.15 5.69
N GLY A 565 -30.62 -21.77 4.41
CA GLY A 565 -31.23 -22.51 3.30
C GLY A 565 -32.56 -21.98 2.73
N ARG A 566 -33.09 -20.84 3.20
CA ARG A 566 -34.20 -20.16 2.50
C ARG A 566 -33.68 -19.30 1.35
N ASN A 567 -33.63 -19.85 0.14
CA ASN A 567 -33.59 -19.04 -1.09
C ASN A 567 -34.98 -18.40 -1.29
N SER A 568 -35.08 -17.08 -1.12
CA SER A 568 -36.17 -16.31 -1.73
C SER A 568 -35.73 -15.90 -3.13
N ASP A 569 -35.95 -16.77 -4.11
CA ASP A 569 -35.90 -16.41 -5.52
C ASP A 569 -37.09 -15.51 -5.84
N HIS A 570 -36.89 -14.19 -5.81
CA HIS A 570 -37.66 -13.24 -6.61
C HIS A 570 -36.82 -11.99 -6.88
N SER A 571 -36.17 -11.93 -8.04
CA SER A 571 -36.10 -10.68 -8.80
C SER A 571 -35.87 -10.94 -10.27
N ALA A 572 -36.54 -10.11 -11.06
CA ALA A 572 -36.82 -10.27 -12.48
C ALA A 572 -35.58 -10.20 -13.37
N THR A 573 -35.65 -10.95 -14.46
CA THR A 573 -34.79 -10.88 -15.63
C THR A 573 -34.74 -9.48 -16.24
N ILE A 574 -33.56 -8.86 -16.28
CA ILE A 574 -33.22 -7.85 -17.29
C ILE A 574 -31.92 -8.29 -17.99
N ARG A 575 -32.05 -8.65 -19.26
CA ARG A 575 -30.96 -8.95 -20.19
C ARG A 575 -30.16 -7.67 -20.46
N LYS A 576 -28.84 -7.68 -20.22
CA LYS A 576 -27.91 -6.66 -20.74
C LYS A 576 -27.01 -7.27 -21.82
N ASN A 577 -27.15 -6.75 -23.03
CA ASN A 577 -26.27 -7.00 -24.17
C ASN A 577 -24.88 -6.42 -23.90
N LYS A 578 -23.83 -7.22 -24.10
CA LYS A 578 -22.42 -6.79 -24.07
C LYS A 578 -21.97 -6.40 -25.48
N THR A 579 -21.84 -5.12 -25.74
CA THR A 579 -21.05 -4.59 -26.86
C THR A 579 -19.59 -4.44 -26.43
N ARG A 580 -18.68 -5.08 -27.18
CA ARG A 580 -17.22 -4.91 -27.06
C ARG A 580 -16.84 -3.58 -27.72
N SER A 581 -16.15 -2.71 -27.01
CA SER A 581 -15.30 -1.68 -27.61
C SER A 581 -13.84 -1.95 -27.22
N SER A 582 -12.98 -1.80 -28.22
CA SER A 582 -11.53 -1.98 -28.15
C SER A 582 -10.84 -0.64 -28.30
N GLY A 583 -9.79 -0.41 -27.51
CA GLY A 583 -8.64 0.41 -27.90
C GLY A 583 -8.45 1.71 -27.12
N HIS A 584 -7.54 1.69 -26.14
CA HIS A 584 -6.67 2.83 -25.82
C HIS A 584 -5.25 2.32 -25.55
N ALA A 585 -4.28 2.95 -26.20
CA ALA A 585 -2.86 2.66 -26.10
C ALA A 585 -2.34 2.97 -24.69
N SER A 586 -1.69 2.00 -24.05
CA SER A 586 -1.21 2.10 -22.67
C SER A 586 0.12 2.85 -22.59
N VAL A 587 0.17 3.89 -21.75
CA VAL A 587 1.40 4.34 -21.10
C VAL A 587 1.86 3.19 -20.20
N GLY A 588 2.98 2.55 -20.53
CA GLY A 588 3.48 1.40 -19.78
C GLY A 588 4.05 1.82 -18.43
N PHE A 589 3.83 1.01 -17.39
CA PHE A 589 4.36 1.25 -16.05
C PHE A 589 5.91 1.16 -16.01
N PRO A 590 6.57 1.75 -15.00
CA PRO A 590 8.03 1.71 -14.85
C PRO A 590 8.57 0.28 -14.79
N LYS A 591 9.70 0.04 -15.44
CA LYS A 591 10.39 -1.27 -15.44
C LYS A 591 11.60 -1.24 -14.51
N MET A 592 11.83 -2.32 -13.79
CA MET A 592 12.95 -2.52 -12.89
C MET A 592 13.74 -3.78 -13.28
N GLU A 593 15.05 -3.81 -13.07
CA GLU A 593 15.89 -5.00 -13.19
C GLU A 593 16.16 -5.59 -11.80
N VAL A 594 16.00 -6.90 -11.64
CA VAL A 594 16.32 -7.60 -10.39
C VAL A 594 17.83 -7.63 -10.18
N CYS A 595 18.30 -6.93 -9.15
CA CYS A 595 19.70 -6.91 -8.76
C CYS A 595 20.03 -8.00 -7.71
N GLN A 596 19.02 -8.47 -6.96
CA GLN A 596 19.16 -9.49 -5.92
C GLN A 596 18.01 -10.50 -5.94
N GLU A 597 18.31 -11.78 -5.76
CA GLU A 597 17.32 -12.86 -5.77
C GLU A 597 16.34 -12.76 -4.60
N TYR A 598 15.11 -13.22 -4.84
CA TYR A 598 14.05 -13.27 -3.86
C TYR A 598 13.15 -14.48 -4.12
N TYR A 599 13.05 -15.36 -3.15
CA TYR A 599 12.39 -16.66 -3.28
C TYR A 599 11.04 -16.72 -2.56
N GLY A 600 10.40 -15.56 -2.36
CA GLY A 600 9.18 -15.45 -1.56
C GLY A 600 9.42 -15.24 -0.06
N LEU A 601 10.66 -14.95 0.36
CA LEU A 601 11.04 -14.73 1.75
C LEU A 601 11.78 -13.38 1.95
N PRO A 602 11.32 -12.50 2.86
CA PRO A 602 10.07 -12.63 3.63
C PRO A 602 8.84 -12.67 2.70
N PRO A 603 7.67 -13.22 3.08
CA PRO A 603 6.47 -13.19 2.25
C PRO A 603 5.81 -11.79 2.28
N PRO A 604 5.03 -11.42 1.24
CA PRO A 604 4.36 -10.12 1.17
C PRO A 604 3.40 -9.89 2.35
N PRO A 605 3.18 -8.64 2.80
CA PRO A 605 2.16 -8.31 3.79
C PRO A 605 0.74 -8.67 3.28
N VAL A 606 -0.22 -8.85 4.20
CA VAL A 606 -1.60 -9.27 3.82
C VAL A 606 -2.36 -8.15 3.11
N GLY A 607 -3.07 -8.51 2.04
CA GLY A 607 -3.79 -7.60 1.14
C GLY A 607 -3.11 -7.41 -0.21
N PHE A 608 -1.83 -7.76 -0.30
CA PHE A 608 -1.04 -7.57 -1.50
C PHE A 608 -1.20 -8.74 -2.50
N GLY A 609 -1.00 -9.99 -2.08
CA GLY A 609 -1.19 -11.16 -2.94
C GLY A 609 -0.03 -12.15 -2.85
N GLN A 610 0.16 -12.99 -3.87
CA GLN A 610 1.22 -14.00 -3.89
C GLN A 610 2.63 -13.37 -4.03
N PRO A 611 3.68 -13.95 -3.41
CA PRO A 611 5.05 -13.54 -3.65
C PRO A 611 5.46 -13.75 -5.12
N LEU A 612 6.18 -12.78 -5.68
CA LEU A 612 6.81 -12.92 -6.99
C LEU A 612 8.24 -13.38 -6.81
N HIS A 613 8.57 -14.57 -7.30
CA HIS A 613 9.96 -15.04 -7.28
C HIS A 613 10.81 -14.19 -8.24
N LEU A 614 11.93 -13.69 -7.75
CA LEU A 614 12.89 -12.88 -8.50
C LEU A 614 14.20 -13.63 -8.68
N SER A 615 14.61 -13.82 -9.94
CA SER A 615 15.96 -14.27 -10.28
C SER A 615 16.80 -13.08 -10.73
N LYS A 616 18.09 -13.07 -10.37
CA LYS A 616 18.98 -11.95 -10.75
C LYS A 616 18.98 -11.74 -12.26
N GLY A 617 18.72 -10.51 -12.70
CA GLY A 617 18.62 -10.12 -14.11
C GLY A 617 17.22 -10.23 -14.72
N ASP A 618 16.20 -10.63 -13.96
CA ASP A 618 14.80 -10.52 -14.40
C ASP A 618 14.38 -9.06 -14.56
N ILE A 619 13.45 -8.79 -15.48
CA ILE A 619 12.87 -7.47 -15.67
C ILE A 619 11.45 -7.50 -15.12
N ILE A 620 11.16 -6.59 -14.20
CA ILE A 620 9.86 -6.48 -13.55
C ILE A 620 9.17 -5.21 -14.03
N GLU A 621 8.01 -5.35 -14.66
CA GLU A 621 7.12 -4.21 -14.92
C GLU A 621 6.30 -3.97 -13.66
N LEU A 622 6.47 -2.83 -13.01
CA LEU A 622 5.74 -2.53 -11.78
C LEU A 622 4.25 -2.41 -12.09
N THR A 623 3.40 -3.05 -11.31
CA THR A 623 1.94 -2.89 -11.40
C THR A 623 1.41 -2.05 -10.25
N LYS A 624 2.08 -2.11 -9.09
CA LYS A 624 1.85 -1.24 -7.92
C LYS A 624 3.18 -1.01 -7.21
N ALA A 625 3.61 0.23 -7.07
CA ALA A 625 4.87 0.52 -6.40
C ALA A 625 4.75 1.85 -5.68
N GLU A 626 4.66 1.82 -4.35
CA GLU A 626 4.64 3.00 -3.48
C GLU A 626 6.04 3.22 -2.88
N VAL A 627 6.52 4.47 -2.91
CA VAL A 627 7.89 4.80 -2.47
C VAL A 627 8.07 4.60 -0.97
N ASP A 628 7.02 4.84 -0.17
CA ASP A 628 7.03 4.65 1.28
C ASP A 628 6.73 3.19 1.70
N LEU A 629 6.34 2.33 0.75
CA LEU A 629 6.15 0.91 0.99
C LEU A 629 7.41 0.12 0.61
N PRO A 630 7.89 -0.78 1.49
CA PRO A 630 9.04 -1.63 1.18
C PRO A 630 8.72 -2.75 0.17
N TRP A 631 7.47 -2.83 -0.32
CA TRP A 631 6.95 -3.90 -1.15
C TRP A 631 6.28 -3.35 -2.40
N TRP A 632 6.69 -3.88 -3.54
CA TRP A 632 6.11 -3.55 -4.83
C TRP A 632 5.49 -4.78 -5.47
N GLU A 633 4.39 -4.59 -6.16
CA GLU A 633 3.82 -5.55 -7.09
C GLU A 633 4.43 -5.30 -8.45
N GLY A 634 4.76 -6.39 -9.13
CA GLY A 634 5.10 -6.29 -10.51
C GLY A 634 4.83 -7.58 -11.24
N ARG A 635 4.87 -7.47 -12.56
CA ARG A 635 4.90 -8.59 -13.45
C ARG A 635 6.35 -8.88 -13.79
N ASN A 636 6.82 -10.08 -13.47
CA ASN A 636 8.10 -10.56 -13.95
C ASN A 636 7.96 -10.87 -15.45
N LEU A 637 8.60 -10.06 -16.30
CA LEU A 637 8.52 -10.14 -17.75
C LEU A 637 9.30 -11.33 -18.34
N THR A 638 10.18 -11.94 -17.53
CA THR A 638 10.90 -13.16 -17.91
C THR A 638 9.99 -14.38 -17.84
N VAL A 639 9.26 -14.53 -16.71
CA VAL A 639 8.46 -15.72 -16.39
C VAL A 639 6.93 -15.51 -16.51
N GLY A 640 6.47 -14.28 -16.74
CA GLY A 640 5.06 -13.92 -16.91
C GLY A 640 4.21 -13.96 -15.64
N GLN A 641 4.83 -14.12 -14.46
CA GLN A 641 4.13 -14.18 -13.17
C GLN A 641 3.94 -12.77 -12.60
N ILE A 642 2.84 -12.59 -11.87
CA ILE A 642 2.52 -11.36 -11.14
C ILE A 642 2.55 -11.68 -9.65
N GLY A 643 3.16 -10.80 -8.88
CA GLY A 643 3.16 -10.90 -7.44
C GLY A 643 4.00 -9.81 -6.79
N TRP A 644 4.21 -9.95 -5.50
CA TRP A 644 4.85 -8.94 -4.69
C TRP A 644 6.28 -9.31 -4.31
N PHE A 645 7.15 -8.32 -4.27
CA PHE A 645 8.54 -8.48 -3.91
C PHE A 645 9.07 -7.22 -3.20
N PRO A 646 10.13 -7.33 -2.38
CA PRO A 646 10.70 -6.17 -1.71
C PRO A 646 11.36 -5.20 -2.70
N CYS A 647 11.08 -3.91 -2.58
CA CYS A 647 11.55 -2.88 -3.51
C CYS A 647 13.09 -2.82 -3.62
N ASN A 648 13.80 -3.15 -2.55
CA ASN A 648 15.26 -3.17 -2.51
C ASN A 648 15.92 -4.30 -3.32
N LYS A 649 15.13 -5.21 -3.92
CA LYS A 649 15.62 -6.32 -4.77
C LYS A 649 15.76 -5.93 -6.24
N VAL A 650 15.31 -4.74 -6.60
CA VAL A 650 15.29 -4.27 -7.98
C VAL A 650 15.89 -2.86 -8.11
N GLN A 651 16.34 -2.50 -9.31
CA GLN A 651 16.88 -1.18 -9.66
C GLN A 651 16.23 -0.67 -10.96
N PRO A 652 16.19 0.64 -11.23
CA PRO A 652 15.59 1.18 -12.46
C PRO A 652 16.15 0.54 -13.73
N TYR A 653 15.28 -0.03 -14.56
CA TYR A 653 15.68 -0.58 -15.85
C TYR A 653 15.86 0.54 -16.87
N VAL A 654 17.11 0.77 -17.29
CA VAL A 654 17.41 1.71 -18.38
C VAL A 654 17.32 0.97 -19.71
N SER A 655 16.23 1.21 -20.44
CA SER A 655 16.05 0.70 -21.79
C SER A 655 17.13 1.27 -22.72
N ARG A 656 18.12 0.45 -23.11
CA ARG A 656 18.98 0.80 -24.23
C ARG A 656 18.12 0.84 -25.50
N GLN A 657 18.02 2.02 -26.12
CA GLN A 657 17.29 2.24 -27.37
C GLN A 657 17.69 1.19 -28.43
N THR A 658 16.70 0.68 -29.14
CA THR A 658 16.89 -0.22 -30.29
C THR A 658 17.76 0.47 -31.33
N SER A 659 18.94 -0.11 -31.59
CA SER A 659 19.83 0.31 -32.66
C SER A 659 19.10 0.28 -34.01
N ASP A 660 19.43 1.20 -34.91
CA ASP A 660 19.02 1.13 -36.31
C ASP A 660 19.42 -0.25 -36.90
N LEU A 661 18.42 -1.04 -37.28
CA LEU A 661 18.62 -2.41 -37.79
C LEU A 661 19.00 -2.42 -39.28
N SER A 662 18.89 -1.28 -39.97
CA SER A 662 19.16 -1.17 -41.42
C SER A 662 20.58 -1.59 -41.80
N GLY A 663 21.54 -1.37 -40.89
CA GLY A 663 22.96 -1.70 -41.04
C GLY A 663 23.31 -3.18 -40.92
N TYR A 664 22.39 -4.06 -40.49
CA TYR A 664 22.68 -5.49 -40.40
C TYR A 664 22.48 -6.20 -41.74
N SER A 665 23.45 -7.04 -42.10
CA SER A 665 23.47 -7.81 -43.35
C SER A 665 22.37 -8.88 -43.45
N TRP A 666 21.73 -9.22 -42.33
CA TRP A 666 20.63 -10.17 -42.25
C TRP A 666 19.25 -9.49 -42.24
N PHE A 667 19.15 -8.18 -42.03
CA PHE A 667 17.86 -7.48 -41.90
C PHE A 667 17.32 -7.01 -43.24
N ALA A 668 16.12 -7.45 -43.60
CA ALA A 668 15.49 -7.23 -44.90
C ALA A 668 14.39 -6.15 -44.91
N GLY A 669 14.12 -5.51 -43.76
CA GLY A 669 13.04 -4.52 -43.61
C GLY A 669 11.64 -5.15 -43.72
N THR A 670 10.65 -4.33 -44.08
CA THR A 670 9.27 -4.77 -44.31
C THR A 670 9.21 -5.69 -45.52
N MET A 671 8.91 -6.96 -45.30
CA MET A 671 8.91 -7.98 -46.36
C MET A 671 7.96 -9.14 -46.02
N ASP A 672 7.16 -9.56 -46.99
CA ASP A 672 6.23 -10.69 -46.85
C ASP A 672 6.93 -12.06 -47.00
N ARG A 673 6.17 -13.14 -46.77
CA ARG A 673 6.70 -14.52 -46.88
C ARG A 673 7.08 -14.90 -48.31
N THR A 674 6.34 -14.42 -49.30
CA THR A 674 6.51 -14.79 -50.71
C THR A 674 7.77 -14.15 -51.29
N ALA A 675 8.00 -12.87 -50.99
CA ALA A 675 9.20 -12.13 -51.35
C ALA A 675 10.46 -12.74 -50.71
N ALA A 676 10.38 -13.08 -49.41
CA ALA A 676 11.47 -13.78 -48.71
C ALA A 676 11.76 -15.16 -49.32
N LYS A 677 10.72 -15.92 -49.69
CA LYS A 677 10.86 -17.22 -50.35
C LYS A 677 11.59 -17.05 -51.69
N ASN A 678 11.18 -16.11 -52.52
CA ASN A 678 11.78 -15.87 -53.83
C ASN A 678 13.26 -15.45 -53.74
N LEU A 679 13.63 -14.62 -52.75
CA LEU A 679 15.01 -14.20 -52.52
C LEU A 679 15.91 -15.35 -52.06
N LEU A 680 15.42 -16.21 -51.16
CA LEU A 680 16.19 -17.31 -50.61
C LEU A 680 16.17 -18.57 -51.48
N MET A 681 15.25 -18.70 -52.42
CA MET A 681 15.05 -19.94 -53.21
C MET A 681 16.30 -20.35 -54.00
N SER A 682 17.06 -19.36 -54.48
CA SER A 682 18.29 -19.53 -55.28
C SER A 682 19.58 -19.49 -54.47
N ARG A 683 19.48 -19.44 -53.13
CA ARG A 683 20.64 -19.37 -52.21
C ARG A 683 20.98 -20.75 -51.66
N SER A 684 22.19 -20.90 -51.12
CA SER A 684 22.64 -22.11 -50.41
C SER A 684 21.85 -22.37 -49.12
N ASP A 685 21.77 -23.64 -48.71
CA ASP A 685 21.18 -24.02 -47.42
C ASP A 685 21.95 -23.36 -46.25
N GLY A 686 21.22 -22.87 -45.25
CA GLY A 686 21.73 -22.09 -44.12
C GLY A 686 21.67 -20.57 -44.32
N THR A 687 21.34 -20.09 -45.52
CA THR A 687 21.15 -18.65 -45.80
C THR A 687 19.83 -18.15 -45.19
N PHE A 688 19.89 -17.04 -44.45
CA PHE A 688 18.76 -16.51 -43.70
C PHE A 688 18.59 -14.98 -43.83
N LEU A 689 17.37 -14.52 -43.57
CA LEU A 689 17.03 -13.11 -43.41
C LEU A 689 16.00 -12.92 -42.29
N VAL A 690 15.98 -11.72 -41.69
CA VAL A 690 14.95 -11.28 -40.75
C VAL A 690 14.10 -10.22 -41.43
N ARG A 691 12.79 -10.44 -41.46
CA ARG A 691 11.80 -9.55 -42.09
C ARG A 691 10.81 -9.04 -41.05
N GLN A 692 10.31 -7.82 -41.26
CA GLN A 692 9.27 -7.18 -40.45
C GLN A 692 7.92 -7.25 -41.19
N LYS A 693 6.84 -7.48 -40.44
CA LYS A 693 5.45 -7.48 -40.94
C LYS A 693 4.76 -6.16 -40.56
N ASP A 694 3.74 -5.76 -41.32
CA ASP A 694 2.83 -4.68 -40.95
C ASP A 694 2.28 -4.90 -39.53
N GLY A 695 2.58 -3.98 -38.61
CA GLY A 695 2.29 -4.11 -37.18
C GLY A 695 3.52 -4.36 -36.28
N GLY A 696 4.74 -4.39 -36.82
CA GLY A 696 5.98 -4.40 -36.03
C GLY A 696 6.49 -5.79 -35.61
N GLU A 697 5.80 -6.88 -35.99
CA GLU A 697 6.25 -8.25 -35.72
C GLU A 697 7.42 -8.67 -36.63
N PHE A 698 8.39 -9.41 -36.11
CA PHE A 698 9.52 -9.94 -36.88
C PHE A 698 9.38 -11.44 -37.18
N ALA A 699 10.07 -11.90 -38.24
CA ALA A 699 10.18 -13.32 -38.56
C ALA A 699 11.53 -13.64 -39.20
N ILE A 700 12.10 -14.80 -38.88
CA ILE A 700 13.27 -15.36 -39.56
C ILE A 700 12.79 -16.18 -40.76
N SER A 701 13.41 -15.99 -41.92
CA SER A 701 13.23 -16.88 -43.08
C SER A 701 14.59 -17.50 -43.41
N ILE A 702 14.68 -18.82 -43.50
CA ILE A 702 15.93 -19.56 -43.73
C ILE A 702 15.74 -20.65 -44.78
N LYS A 703 16.72 -20.81 -45.67
CA LYS A 703 16.79 -21.90 -46.64
C LYS A 703 17.37 -23.15 -45.97
N PHE A 704 16.66 -24.28 -46.02
CA PHE A 704 17.10 -25.54 -45.43
C PHE A 704 16.45 -26.74 -46.13
N ASN A 705 17.24 -27.76 -46.50
CA ASN A 705 16.81 -28.97 -47.20
C ASN A 705 15.93 -28.66 -48.42
N MET A 706 16.44 -27.80 -49.31
CA MET A 706 15.75 -27.35 -50.53
C MET A 706 14.45 -26.55 -50.33
N ASP A 707 13.99 -26.32 -49.10
CA ASP A 707 12.78 -25.54 -48.80
C ASP A 707 13.08 -24.27 -47.98
N ILE A 708 12.15 -23.32 -47.92
CA ILE A 708 12.26 -22.12 -47.10
C ILE A 708 11.39 -22.27 -45.85
N ARG A 709 12.02 -22.19 -44.69
CA ARG A 709 11.36 -22.25 -43.38
C ARG A 709 11.18 -20.83 -42.84
N HIS A 710 10.01 -20.56 -42.29
CA HIS A 710 9.69 -19.27 -41.68
C HIS A 710 9.41 -19.47 -40.19
N ILE A 711 10.21 -18.82 -39.35
CA ILE A 711 10.11 -18.89 -37.90
C ILE A 711 9.57 -17.54 -37.40
N LYS A 712 8.43 -17.55 -36.72
CA LYS A 712 7.86 -16.34 -36.13
C LYS A 712 8.72 -15.90 -34.94
N ILE A 713 9.03 -14.61 -34.86
CA ILE A 713 9.65 -14.03 -33.67
C ILE A 713 8.53 -13.38 -32.88
N THR A 714 8.31 -13.87 -31.67
CA THR A 714 7.35 -13.28 -30.74
C THR A 714 8.06 -12.27 -29.86
N SER A 715 7.55 -11.04 -29.87
CA SER A 715 7.94 -9.98 -28.93
C SER A 715 6.81 -9.85 -27.91
N ALA A 716 7.05 -10.32 -26.70
CA ALA A 716 6.18 -10.12 -25.56
C ALA A 716 7.01 -9.53 -24.44
N GLU A 717 6.51 -8.44 -23.83
CA GLU A 717 7.10 -7.82 -22.64
C GLU A 717 8.54 -7.29 -22.83
N GLY A 718 8.94 -7.01 -24.07
CA GLY A 718 10.27 -6.45 -24.41
C GLY A 718 11.36 -7.50 -24.66
N LEU A 719 11.02 -8.79 -24.61
CA LEU A 719 11.93 -9.90 -24.89
C LEU A 719 11.59 -10.58 -26.22
N TYR A 720 12.63 -10.99 -26.95
CA TYR A 720 12.51 -11.66 -28.25
C TYR A 720 12.66 -13.17 -28.09
N ARG A 721 11.72 -13.93 -28.66
CA ARG A 721 11.66 -15.40 -28.57
C ARG A 721 11.33 -16.00 -29.94
N ILE A 722 11.92 -17.17 -30.25
CA ILE A 722 11.46 -18.05 -31.34
C ILE A 722 10.84 -19.36 -30.82
N ASN A 723 10.99 -19.63 -29.52
CA ASN A 723 10.39 -20.74 -28.79
C ASN A 723 10.12 -20.32 -27.34
N ASP A 724 9.32 -21.10 -26.60
CA ASP A 724 8.93 -20.77 -25.23
C ASP A 724 10.01 -21.07 -24.18
N LYS A 725 11.13 -21.68 -24.57
CA LYS A 725 12.19 -22.12 -23.65
C LYS A 725 13.33 -21.11 -23.51
N LYS A 726 13.53 -20.22 -24.48
CA LYS A 726 14.65 -19.27 -24.48
C LYS A 726 14.26 -17.88 -24.98
N ALA A 727 14.55 -16.87 -24.15
CA ALA A 727 14.26 -15.46 -24.40
C ALA A 727 15.55 -14.62 -24.43
N PHE A 728 15.52 -13.52 -25.19
CA PHE A 728 16.67 -12.65 -25.39
C PHE A 728 16.29 -11.18 -25.17
N ARG A 729 17.24 -10.39 -24.65
CA ARG A 729 17.05 -8.97 -24.31
C ARG A 729 17.01 -8.08 -25.55
N GLY A 730 17.47 -8.57 -26.70
CA GLY A 730 17.37 -7.88 -27.98
C GLY A 730 17.32 -8.81 -29.19
N LEU A 731 16.74 -8.31 -30.29
CA LEU A 731 16.67 -9.05 -31.54
C LEU A 731 18.06 -9.44 -32.06
N VAL A 732 19.05 -8.56 -31.95
CA VAL A 732 20.43 -8.81 -32.40
C VAL A 732 21.08 -9.93 -31.60
N GLU A 733 20.94 -9.92 -30.27
CA GLU A 733 21.47 -10.94 -29.37
C GLU A 733 20.87 -12.32 -29.70
N MET A 734 19.56 -12.38 -29.93
CA MET A 734 18.89 -13.61 -30.34
C MET A 734 19.45 -14.16 -31.64
N ILE A 735 19.63 -13.30 -32.65
CA ILE A 735 20.20 -13.71 -33.93
C ILE A 735 21.61 -14.24 -33.72
N GLN A 736 22.48 -13.51 -33.01
CA GLN A 736 23.86 -13.95 -32.70
C GLN A 736 23.91 -15.30 -31.99
N PHE A 737 23.01 -15.54 -31.03
CA PHE A 737 22.91 -16.83 -30.36
C PHE A 737 22.62 -17.97 -31.35
N TYR A 738 21.62 -17.82 -32.23
CA TYR A 738 21.27 -18.86 -33.21
C TYR A 738 22.19 -18.90 -34.45
N GLN A 739 23.10 -17.94 -34.62
CA GLN A 739 24.23 -18.08 -35.53
C GLN A 739 25.23 -19.14 -35.02
N GLN A 740 25.33 -19.32 -33.70
CA GLN A 740 26.26 -20.25 -33.05
C GLN A 740 25.60 -21.56 -32.56
N ASN A 741 24.29 -21.54 -32.31
CA ASN A 741 23.56 -22.68 -31.73
C ASN A 741 22.51 -23.21 -32.71
N SER A 742 22.51 -24.52 -32.95
CA SER A 742 21.62 -25.15 -33.95
C SER A 742 20.15 -24.98 -33.57
N LEU A 743 19.30 -24.71 -34.58
CA LEU A 743 17.85 -24.65 -34.43
C LEU A 743 17.23 -26.02 -34.16
N LYS A 744 17.98 -27.13 -34.36
CA LYS A 744 17.51 -28.52 -34.20
C LYS A 744 16.87 -28.79 -32.84
N GLU A 745 17.42 -28.18 -31.80
CA GLU A 745 16.99 -28.40 -30.42
C GLU A 745 15.49 -28.08 -30.24
N TYR A 746 14.95 -27.16 -31.06
CA TYR A 746 13.58 -26.66 -30.95
C TYR A 746 12.75 -26.88 -32.21
N PHE A 747 13.40 -26.94 -33.37
CA PHE A 747 12.80 -27.24 -34.66
C PHE A 747 13.48 -28.50 -35.18
N LYS A 748 12.94 -29.68 -34.80
CA LYS A 748 13.54 -31.00 -35.13
C LYS A 748 13.81 -31.18 -36.63
N ASP A 749 13.04 -30.49 -37.46
CA ASP A 749 13.12 -30.52 -38.92
C ASP A 749 14.02 -29.42 -39.53
N VAL A 750 14.75 -28.66 -38.70
CA VAL A 750 15.65 -27.57 -39.09
C VAL A 750 16.96 -27.68 -38.32
N ASP A 751 17.80 -28.65 -38.67
CA ASP A 751 19.13 -28.85 -38.08
C ASP A 751 20.19 -27.97 -38.75
N THR A 752 20.08 -26.67 -38.51
CA THR A 752 21.07 -25.69 -38.96
C THR A 752 21.14 -24.51 -38.00
N THR A 753 22.25 -23.77 -38.05
CA THR A 753 22.36 -22.44 -37.47
C THR A 753 21.95 -21.38 -38.51
N LEU A 754 21.82 -20.13 -38.07
CA LEU A 754 21.67 -18.97 -38.96
C LEU A 754 23.02 -18.64 -39.62
N ARG A 755 23.41 -19.42 -40.65
CA ARG A 755 24.79 -19.43 -41.15
C ARG A 755 25.15 -18.19 -41.96
N ILE A 756 24.38 -17.89 -43.00
CA ILE A 756 24.76 -16.88 -44.00
C ILE A 756 23.70 -15.78 -44.06
N PRO A 757 24.00 -14.55 -43.61
CA PRO A 757 23.15 -13.39 -43.83
C PRO A 757 22.90 -13.12 -45.32
N TYR A 758 21.65 -12.87 -45.73
CA TYR A 758 21.30 -12.79 -47.15
C TYR A 758 21.98 -11.66 -47.95
N LYS A 759 22.42 -10.55 -47.31
CA LYS A 759 23.17 -9.49 -47.99
C LYS A 759 24.66 -9.82 -48.16
N GLN A 760 25.17 -10.91 -47.59
CA GLN A 760 26.55 -11.35 -47.81
C GLN A 760 26.66 -12.14 -49.12
N PRO A 761 27.68 -11.89 -49.96
CA PRO A 761 27.93 -12.68 -51.14
C PRO A 761 28.32 -14.12 -50.75
N GLU A 762 27.76 -15.11 -51.46
CA GLU A 762 28.03 -16.53 -51.22
C GLU A 762 29.52 -16.82 -51.50
N GLN A 763 30.27 -17.22 -50.47
CA GLN A 763 31.64 -17.72 -50.64
C GLN A 763 31.58 -19.14 -51.20
N SER A 764 32.10 -19.32 -52.41
CA SER A 764 32.29 -20.62 -53.04
C SER A 764 33.41 -21.41 -52.33
N ASN A 765 33.10 -22.01 -51.18
CA ASN A 765 33.97 -23.00 -50.55
C ASN A 765 33.41 -24.40 -50.78
N SER A 766 33.75 -24.95 -51.94
CA SER A 766 33.74 -26.40 -52.14
C SER A 766 35.02 -26.96 -51.49
N PRO A 767 34.96 -27.90 -50.54
CA PRO A 767 36.10 -28.77 -50.30
C PRO A 767 36.00 -29.89 -51.35
N ASN A 768 36.90 -29.91 -52.33
CA ASN A 768 37.43 -31.14 -52.92
C ASN A 768 38.55 -30.82 -53.92
N ASN A 769 39.78 -30.92 -53.42
CA ASN A 769 40.94 -31.22 -54.24
C ASN A 769 40.88 -32.71 -54.64
N THR A 770 40.48 -32.98 -55.88
CA THR A 770 41.06 -34.04 -56.71
C THR A 770 41.10 -33.54 -58.14
N PRO A 771 42.22 -33.68 -58.87
CA PRO A 771 42.39 -33.10 -60.19
C PRO A 771 41.74 -33.99 -61.26
N ASN A 772 40.97 -33.38 -62.17
CA ASN A 772 41.20 -33.52 -63.61
C ASN A 772 40.21 -32.73 -64.48
N SER A 773 40.80 -31.99 -65.44
CA SER A 773 40.33 -31.63 -66.79
C SER A 773 39.20 -30.60 -67.04
N THR A 774 39.63 -29.33 -67.27
CA THR A 774 39.43 -28.42 -68.46
C THR A 774 38.03 -28.17 -69.11
N PRO A 775 37.80 -27.06 -69.85
CA PRO A 775 37.69 -25.63 -69.45
C PRO A 775 36.43 -24.90 -70.03
N GLY A 776 35.96 -23.80 -69.41
CA GLY A 776 34.93 -22.95 -70.05
C GLY A 776 34.57 -21.63 -69.35
N GLY A 777 35.23 -20.54 -69.76
CA GLY A 777 34.65 -19.19 -69.86
C GLY A 777 34.55 -18.29 -68.61
N SER A 778 35.66 -17.65 -68.19
CA SER A 778 35.61 -16.46 -67.33
C SER A 778 35.20 -15.22 -68.16
N MET A 779 34.02 -14.67 -67.90
CA MET A 779 33.52 -13.48 -68.58
C MET A 779 34.12 -12.22 -67.92
N ARG A 780 35.00 -11.51 -68.64
CA ARG A 780 35.67 -10.28 -68.17
C ARG A 780 34.63 -9.19 -67.86
N SER A 781 34.71 -8.56 -66.69
CA SER A 781 33.89 -7.40 -66.32
C SER A 781 34.42 -6.11 -66.96
N PHE A 782 33.50 -5.24 -67.41
CA PHE A 782 33.77 -4.00 -68.15
C PHE A 782 33.68 -2.73 -67.27
N GLY A 783 33.73 -2.88 -65.94
CA GLY A 783 33.61 -1.78 -64.98
C GLY A 783 32.45 -1.98 -63.99
N VAL A 784 32.25 -0.99 -63.12
CA VAL A 784 31.18 -0.95 -62.12
C VAL A 784 30.37 0.34 -62.32
N ALA A 785 29.05 0.25 -62.20
CA ALA A 785 28.17 1.41 -62.23
C ALA A 785 27.29 1.45 -60.98
N ARG A 786 26.81 2.63 -60.61
CA ARG A 786 25.88 2.81 -59.50
C ARG A 786 24.50 3.17 -60.03
N ALA A 787 23.45 2.52 -59.55
CA ALA A 787 22.08 2.87 -59.88
C ALA A 787 21.73 4.25 -59.33
N ARG A 788 21.27 5.15 -60.20
CA ARG A 788 20.76 6.47 -59.83
C ARG A 788 19.26 6.49 -59.59
N TYR A 789 18.55 5.51 -60.15
CA TYR A 789 17.10 5.42 -60.03
C TYR A 789 16.69 3.95 -59.88
N ASP A 790 15.60 3.72 -59.16
CA ASP A 790 14.98 2.40 -59.09
C ASP A 790 14.51 1.95 -60.48
N PHE A 791 14.85 0.72 -60.84
CA PHE A 791 14.37 0.05 -62.05
C PHE A 791 13.77 -1.31 -61.69
N SER A 792 12.55 -1.59 -62.14
CA SER A 792 11.90 -2.88 -61.91
C SER A 792 11.88 -3.71 -63.19
N ALA A 793 12.59 -4.84 -63.18
CA ALA A 793 12.61 -5.80 -64.28
C ALA A 793 11.20 -6.30 -64.61
N ARG A 794 10.85 -6.26 -65.89
CA ARG A 794 9.54 -6.68 -66.41
C ARG A 794 9.50 -8.17 -66.74
N ASP A 795 10.66 -8.76 -67.01
CA ASP A 795 10.79 -10.20 -67.27
C ASP A 795 12.09 -10.79 -66.71
N ARG A 796 12.28 -12.10 -66.90
CA ARG A 796 13.38 -12.87 -66.32
C ARG A 796 14.75 -12.58 -66.96
N SER A 797 14.79 -11.87 -68.09
CA SER A 797 16.02 -11.45 -68.75
C SER A 797 16.54 -10.10 -68.23
N GLU A 798 15.68 -9.33 -67.57
CA GLU A 798 15.99 -8.02 -67.00
C GLU A 798 16.43 -8.11 -65.51
N LEU A 799 17.19 -7.11 -65.06
CA LEU A 799 17.72 -7.01 -63.71
C LEU A 799 17.11 -5.79 -63.01
N SER A 800 16.35 -6.03 -61.93
CA SER A 800 15.84 -4.93 -61.10
C SER A 800 16.99 -4.26 -60.33
N LEU A 801 16.98 -2.93 -60.29
CA LEU A 801 17.94 -2.09 -59.60
C LEU A 801 17.22 -1.23 -58.57
N ARG A 802 17.87 -0.93 -57.45
CA ARG A 802 17.49 0.15 -56.55
C ARG A 802 18.52 1.26 -56.56
N GLU A 803 18.08 2.50 -56.44
CA GLU A 803 18.96 3.66 -56.32
C GLU A 803 20.00 3.42 -55.22
N GLY A 804 21.27 3.58 -55.58
CA GLY A 804 22.42 3.31 -54.74
C GLY A 804 23.09 1.95 -54.99
N ASP A 805 22.44 1.00 -55.66
CA ASP A 805 22.99 -0.35 -55.94
C ASP A 805 24.27 -0.27 -56.78
N THR A 806 25.27 -1.09 -56.43
CA THR A 806 26.53 -1.22 -57.17
C THR A 806 26.47 -2.41 -58.12
N ILE A 807 26.55 -2.14 -59.42
CA ILE A 807 26.35 -3.10 -60.51
C ILE A 807 27.67 -3.41 -61.20
N LYS A 808 28.05 -4.69 -61.24
CA LYS A 808 29.20 -5.14 -62.04
C LYS A 808 28.78 -5.29 -63.50
N ILE A 809 29.34 -4.48 -64.39
CA ILE A 809 28.98 -4.51 -65.82
C ILE A 809 29.65 -5.70 -66.49
N LEU A 810 28.84 -6.59 -67.08
CA LEU A 810 29.28 -7.80 -67.77
C LEU A 810 29.25 -7.65 -69.30
N SER A 811 28.40 -6.79 -69.86
CA SER A 811 28.42 -6.43 -71.28
C SER A 811 27.66 -5.13 -71.56
N ARG A 812 28.25 -4.25 -72.39
CA ARG A 812 27.63 -3.00 -72.84
C ARG A 812 26.98 -3.11 -74.23
N LYS A 813 26.99 -4.29 -74.86
CA LYS A 813 26.56 -4.52 -76.25
C LYS A 813 25.05 -4.84 -76.41
N GLY A 814 24.20 -4.49 -75.45
CA GLY A 814 22.75 -4.71 -75.57
C GLY A 814 22.10 -3.78 -76.59
N HIS A 815 21.03 -4.23 -77.25
CA HIS A 815 20.28 -3.40 -78.19
C HIS A 815 19.64 -2.21 -77.47
N SER A 816 19.74 -1.01 -78.06
CA SER A 816 18.94 0.17 -77.68
C SER A 816 19.07 0.65 -76.22
N GLY A 817 20.31 0.79 -75.71
CA GLY A 817 20.55 1.48 -74.44
C GLY A 817 20.43 0.62 -73.18
N TRP A 818 20.44 -0.71 -73.32
CA TRP A 818 20.44 -1.65 -72.20
C TRP A 818 21.79 -2.32 -72.02
N TRP A 819 22.24 -2.43 -70.77
CA TRP A 819 23.48 -3.11 -70.39
C TRP A 819 23.17 -4.37 -69.62
N LYS A 820 24.08 -5.34 -69.71
CA LYS A 820 24.03 -6.56 -68.91
C LYS A 820 25.00 -6.43 -67.75
N GLY A 821 24.50 -6.62 -66.53
CA GLY A 821 25.35 -6.60 -65.34
C GLY A 821 24.83 -7.52 -64.25
N GLU A 822 25.53 -7.50 -63.14
CA GLU A 822 25.30 -8.37 -62.00
C GLU A 822 25.15 -7.55 -60.73
N VAL A 823 24.05 -7.80 -60.01
CA VAL A 823 23.76 -7.24 -58.68
C VAL A 823 23.29 -8.37 -57.77
N TYR A 824 23.91 -8.48 -56.59
CA TYR A 824 23.62 -9.53 -55.58
C TYR A 824 23.64 -10.99 -56.12
N GLY A 825 24.50 -11.26 -57.12
CA GLY A 825 24.64 -12.58 -57.75
C GLY A 825 23.63 -12.87 -58.87
N ARG A 826 22.82 -11.88 -59.27
CA ARG A 826 21.80 -12.03 -60.32
C ARG A 826 22.24 -11.26 -61.56
N VAL A 827 22.30 -11.95 -62.70
CA VAL A 827 22.71 -11.39 -63.99
C VAL A 827 21.50 -11.11 -64.87
N GLY A 828 21.37 -9.89 -65.37
CA GLY A 828 20.29 -9.52 -66.28
C GLY A 828 20.55 -8.17 -66.95
N LEU A 829 19.63 -7.80 -67.83
CA LEU A 829 19.66 -6.53 -68.58
C LEU A 829 19.01 -5.40 -67.78
N PHE A 830 19.62 -4.23 -67.76
CA PHE A 830 19.04 -3.02 -67.16
C PHE A 830 19.30 -1.80 -68.07
N PRO A 831 18.50 -0.73 -67.98
CA PRO A 831 18.68 0.45 -68.81
C PRO A 831 19.95 1.22 -68.40
N ALA A 832 20.83 1.50 -69.35
CA ALA A 832 22.10 2.17 -69.10
C ALA A 832 21.92 3.60 -68.54
N ASN A 833 20.81 4.28 -68.87
CA ASN A 833 20.52 5.63 -68.39
C ASN A 833 20.02 5.68 -66.92
N TYR A 834 19.77 4.52 -66.30
CA TYR A 834 19.37 4.44 -64.88
C TYR A 834 20.58 4.30 -63.95
N VAL A 835 21.78 4.23 -64.52
CA VAL A 835 23.02 4.05 -63.78
C VAL A 835 24.02 5.11 -64.20
N GLU A 836 24.92 5.44 -63.30
CA GLU A 836 26.08 6.26 -63.59
C GLU A 836 27.33 5.41 -63.43
N GLU A 837 28.22 5.43 -64.43
CA GLU A 837 29.50 4.74 -64.33
C GLU A 837 30.41 5.49 -63.37
N ASP A 838 30.92 4.78 -62.36
CA ASP A 838 32.05 5.27 -61.57
C ASP A 838 33.29 5.17 -62.46
N TYR A 839 33.68 6.28 -63.10
CA TYR A 839 35.01 6.41 -63.71
C TYR A 839 36.03 6.64 -62.60
N SER A 840 36.25 5.63 -61.75
CA SER A 840 37.37 5.60 -60.83
C SER A 840 38.38 4.57 -61.30
N ASP A 841 39.25 5.00 -62.21
CA ASP A 841 40.66 4.59 -62.26
C ASP A 841 41.39 5.68 -63.06
N TYR A 842 41.97 6.66 -62.34
CA TYR A 842 43.34 7.18 -62.50
C TYR A 842 43.52 8.46 -61.65
N CYS A 843 44.53 8.39 -60.76
CA CYS A 843 45.08 9.38 -59.82
C CYS A 843 44.48 9.43 -58.41
#